data_AF-A0A2S8CFC6-F1
#
_entry.id   AF-A0A2S8CFC6-F1
#
_cell.length_a   1.000
_cell.length_b   1.000
_cell.length_c   1.000
_cell.angle_alpha   90.00
_cell.angle_beta   90.00
_cell.angle_gamma   90.00
#
_symmetry.space_group_name_H-M   'P 1'
#
loop_
_entity.id
_entity.type
_entity.pdbx_description
1 polymer ?
#
loop_
_entity_poly.entity_id
_entity_poly.type
_entity_poly.pdbx_seq_one_letter_code
_entity_poly.pdbx_strand_id
1 'polypeptide(L)'
;MAGSQLLLLGKRLMLGLIPIPGQNLQEILMHSHSPSVSARLIQKRKWLRLGIATLTSTALVGGTLVPVPTNSFFQHSLVAEAAAQEAVLAHAEGEVIDLSLLRGFVHEDDLGIFDGLVEAFQAQQSFTGNENNSPETSQLNVEALQDIRLNLGGITLPLIDDGSGNGLLQLGTEGVGALSAYASAPDATSAHAAAGVVNEDGAINVDPSQGAGNVETNLQLTAVLDQLGLGPITDTIADDLALRLGAVSSMAQAEGNEVTSEYAVANAELYLHSPLVEEIGGLVKPGGLGEDLDSVVNGLLGEDGLVGGQIVGLVSGLLTGLGLGSVEINATTNLEAALDELLGQPLTSEDELVTIDLQSGEVKVNLEKLHGDNLSNLEPNTPLVNAEQLTRITSTVDGLLNSLSQRITDTLNNGVLDTHLQVKLEVRVPLVGTLLGSAEINGTLAQILADDVAVTGGGVLDVVTGGVLADIVDSLVSGLGSVLGSVDDQGNLQVTILNDIIGDLLTPVNSLLGDGSVLGLSGLIDEVLSEVAQVTVNYQTNELIAEPGSVEGRPNARRGTLTDPSADFSVVPIRAQVLPLGTDGGVVDLPLARSTVKATDIDDPILNAPELLGIDPNQGPRSGGNEVTLTGTNLAGIDTIYINDTAITDFELDAEAGTATFVAPPWAELNTTQDEVEVSVATDGDRSEPLDYTYIDGAPIAEDHNPGYDYVFIKAGQTLPVEQIGDTDLPEGTEFEIAPGWTGPSGWTISITDPATGDLEITAPEGAFPGTVFRVPVIATYPDGSTDDLRARVNVVMSPFEIVETIPGDTSITIRFSDGTVIEVPYGEAGQDGQDGQDGLTPQVGENGNWWIGEIDTGVPATGADGEDGADGESVEIVSNTVDPETGTITIVFSDGNTIVIPAGQDGSDGESITVVGQEVNADGDLEIEFSDGT
;
A
#
# COMPACT_ATOMS: atom_id res chain seq x y z
N MET A 1 -40.56 -6.25 35.25
CA MET A 1 -41.86 -6.88 35.61
C MET A 1 -42.82 -6.57 34.46
N ALA A 2 -43.41 -7.46 33.66
CA ALA A 2 -43.57 -8.91 33.56
C ALA A 2 -43.43 -9.27 32.05
N GLY A 3 -42.94 -10.41 31.56
CA GLY A 3 -42.86 -11.75 32.11
C GLY A 3 -43.91 -12.65 31.44
N SER A 4 -43.57 -13.34 30.33
CA SER A 4 -44.09 -14.68 29.97
C SER A 4 -43.34 -15.26 28.76
N GLN A 5 -42.67 -16.38 29.01
CA GLN A 5 -42.07 -17.31 28.04
C GLN A 5 -43.12 -18.32 27.56
N LEU A 6 -43.02 -18.83 26.32
CA LEU A 6 -43.41 -20.20 25.92
C LEU A 6 -42.85 -20.46 24.49
N LEU A 7 -41.72 -21.18 24.35
CA LEU A 7 -41.55 -22.62 24.14
C LEU A 7 -41.63 -23.08 22.67
N LEU A 8 -40.46 -23.50 22.18
CA LEU A 8 -40.20 -24.23 20.94
C LEU A 8 -41.05 -25.51 20.85
N LEU A 9 -41.63 -25.84 19.69
CA LEU A 9 -41.61 -27.18 19.09
C LEU A 9 -42.23 -27.18 17.68
N GLY A 10 -41.50 -27.70 16.69
CA GLY A 10 -42.07 -28.53 15.62
C GLY A 10 -42.63 -27.86 14.36
N LYS A 11 -41.81 -27.86 13.30
CA LYS A 11 -42.14 -28.12 11.88
C LYS A 11 -43.46 -27.57 11.28
N ARG A 12 -43.26 -26.71 10.26
CA ARG A 12 -44.11 -26.44 9.08
C ARG A 12 -45.47 -25.79 9.36
N LEU A 13 -45.60 -24.53 8.93
CA LEU A 13 -46.87 -24.03 8.42
C LEU A 13 -46.65 -23.33 7.08
N MET A 14 -47.30 -23.88 6.05
CA MET A 14 -47.57 -23.18 4.80
C MET A 14 -48.51 -22.01 5.08
N LEU A 15 -48.27 -20.85 4.45
CA LEU A 15 -49.30 -19.84 4.27
C LEU A 15 -49.65 -19.77 2.78
N GLY A 16 -50.85 -20.23 2.45
CA GLY A 16 -51.48 -19.98 1.15
C GLY A 16 -52.14 -18.60 1.16
N LEU A 17 -51.92 -17.85 0.08
CA LEU A 17 -52.63 -16.61 -0.24
C LEU A 17 -54.07 -16.91 -0.65
N ILE A 18 -55.01 -16.11 -0.14
CA ILE A 18 -56.36 -15.93 -0.73
C ILE A 18 -56.47 -14.45 -1.12
N PRO A 19 -56.76 -14.12 -2.40
CA PRO A 19 -56.98 -12.75 -2.86
C PRO A 19 -58.46 -12.40 -2.86
N ILE A 20 -58.81 -11.14 -2.55
CA ILE A 20 -60.07 -10.53 -3.00
C ILE A 20 -59.78 -9.11 -3.54
N PRO A 21 -60.42 -8.71 -4.66
CA PRO A 21 -59.90 -7.71 -5.58
C PRO A 21 -60.69 -6.38 -5.59
N GLY A 22 -60.03 -5.35 -6.12
CA GLY A 22 -60.70 -4.18 -6.68
C GLY A 22 -60.30 -2.87 -6.02
N GLN A 23 -59.44 -2.09 -6.67
CA GLN A 23 -59.81 -0.80 -7.30
C GLN A 23 -58.57 -0.25 -8.02
N ASN A 24 -58.83 0.40 -9.16
CA ASN A 24 -57.88 0.79 -10.19
C ASN A 24 -56.85 1.82 -9.75
N LEU A 25 -55.66 1.68 -10.34
CA LEU A 25 -54.40 2.38 -10.06
C LEU A 25 -54.22 3.64 -10.94
N GLN A 26 -55.28 4.43 -11.14
CA GLN A 26 -55.22 5.62 -12.02
C GLN A 26 -55.81 6.92 -11.45
N GLU A 27 -56.10 7.00 -10.15
CA GLU A 27 -56.72 8.22 -9.58
C GLU A 27 -56.06 8.74 -8.30
N ILE A 28 -54.73 8.64 -8.18
CA ILE A 28 -53.92 9.45 -7.23
C ILE A 28 -52.60 9.86 -7.92
N LEU A 29 -52.72 10.59 -9.02
CA LEU A 29 -51.62 11.35 -9.62
C LEU A 29 -52.05 12.82 -9.59
N MET A 30 -51.75 13.49 -8.46
CA MET A 30 -51.54 14.94 -8.29
C MET A 30 -51.72 15.29 -6.81
N HIS A 31 -50.62 15.26 -6.04
CA HIS A 31 -50.20 16.35 -5.15
C HIS A 31 -48.95 15.94 -4.35
N SER A 32 -48.12 16.95 -4.08
CA SER A 32 -46.89 17.02 -3.25
C SER A 32 -45.60 16.40 -3.80
N HIS A 33 -44.67 17.30 -4.12
CA HIS A 33 -43.23 17.10 -4.21
C HIS A 33 -42.63 16.63 -2.87
N SER A 34 -41.73 15.63 -2.91
CA SER A 34 -40.49 15.52 -2.12
C SER A 34 -39.85 14.13 -2.34
N PRO A 35 -38.60 14.01 -2.83
CA PRO A 35 -37.92 12.72 -2.95
C PRO A 35 -37.09 12.45 -1.68
N SER A 36 -37.62 11.65 -0.76
CA SER A 36 -36.86 11.19 0.41
C SER A 36 -37.36 9.85 0.95
N VAL A 37 -37.59 8.86 0.07
CA VAL A 37 -37.80 7.47 0.51
C VAL A 37 -37.37 6.50 -0.60
N SER A 38 -36.07 6.15 -0.69
CA SER A 38 -35.62 4.91 -1.39
C SER A 38 -34.26 4.34 -0.96
N ALA A 39 -33.51 4.95 -0.03
CA ALA A 39 -32.22 4.41 0.44
C ALA A 39 -32.31 3.70 1.81
N ARG A 40 -33.16 2.68 1.94
CA ARG A 40 -33.15 1.80 3.12
C ARG A 40 -33.40 0.36 2.70
N LEU A 41 -32.36 -0.36 2.26
CA LEU A 41 -32.21 -1.82 2.43
C LEU A 41 -30.95 -2.45 1.81
N ILE A 42 -29.73 -1.88 1.93
CA ILE A 42 -28.51 -2.65 1.63
C ILE A 42 -27.43 -2.38 2.69
N GLN A 43 -27.63 -2.96 3.88
CA GLN A 43 -26.53 -3.29 4.78
C GLN A 43 -26.96 -4.49 5.62
N LYS A 44 -26.55 -5.69 5.21
CA LYS A 44 -26.21 -6.77 6.15
C LYS A 44 -25.60 -7.99 5.44
N ARG A 45 -24.36 -8.27 5.89
CA ARG A 45 -23.68 -9.57 6.06
C ARG A 45 -22.68 -10.00 5.00
N LYS A 46 -21.42 -9.78 5.37
CA LYS A 46 -20.28 -10.65 5.07
C LYS A 46 -20.30 -11.87 6.03
N TRP A 47 -19.84 -13.01 5.51
CA TRP A 47 -19.44 -14.28 6.17
C TRP A 47 -20.47 -15.41 6.38
N LEU A 48 -20.38 -16.43 5.50
CA LEU A 48 -20.25 -17.84 5.93
C LEU A 48 -19.64 -18.69 4.79
N ARG A 49 -18.48 -19.32 5.01
CA ARG A 49 -17.96 -20.43 4.18
C ARG A 49 -18.67 -21.72 4.59
N LEU A 50 -19.37 -22.41 3.67
CA LEU A 50 -19.62 -23.86 3.78
C LEU A 50 -20.15 -24.49 2.46
N GLY A 51 -19.42 -25.47 1.90
CA GLY A 51 -19.94 -26.74 1.37
C GLY A 51 -20.76 -26.82 0.07
N ILE A 52 -20.20 -27.53 -0.92
CA ILE A 52 -20.74 -28.06 -2.20
C ILE A 52 -22.12 -28.75 -2.08
N ALA A 53 -23.04 -28.56 -3.05
CA ALA A 53 -23.89 -29.62 -3.64
C ALA A 53 -24.71 -29.16 -4.89
N THR A 54 -24.52 -29.86 -6.01
CA THR A 54 -25.27 -29.82 -7.28
C THR A 54 -26.71 -30.34 -7.12
N LEU A 55 -27.71 -29.73 -7.78
CA LEU A 55 -29.01 -30.36 -8.06
C LEU A 55 -29.59 -29.85 -9.38
N THR A 56 -29.56 -30.70 -10.41
CA THR A 56 -30.38 -30.59 -11.62
C THR A 56 -31.83 -30.95 -11.31
N SER A 57 -32.80 -30.32 -11.99
CA SER A 57 -34.18 -30.82 -12.00
C SER A 57 -34.87 -30.56 -13.33
N THR A 58 -35.12 -31.67 -14.03
CA THR A 58 -36.05 -31.81 -15.15
C THR A 58 -37.44 -32.09 -14.57
N ALA A 59 -38.51 -31.50 -15.14
CA ALA A 59 -39.89 -31.83 -14.76
C ALA A 59 -40.68 -32.35 -15.98
N LEU A 60 -41.32 -33.52 -15.81
CA LEU A 60 -42.12 -34.23 -16.80
C LEU A 60 -43.62 -34.00 -16.51
N VAL A 61 -44.37 -33.41 -17.45
CA VAL A 61 -45.85 -33.35 -17.36
C VAL A 61 -46.45 -33.82 -18.68
N GLY A 62 -47.15 -34.97 -18.64
CA GLY A 62 -48.05 -35.39 -19.73
C GLY A 62 -47.43 -36.17 -20.89
N GLY A 63 -46.27 -36.82 -20.73
CA GLY A 63 -45.76 -37.78 -21.73
C GLY A 63 -45.24 -37.16 -23.04
N THR A 64 -44.91 -35.87 -23.05
CA THR A 64 -44.17 -35.22 -24.14
C THR A 64 -43.12 -34.29 -23.54
N LEU A 65 -41.86 -34.43 -23.96
CA LEU A 65 -40.79 -33.47 -23.66
C LEU A 65 -41.09 -32.18 -24.43
N VAL A 66 -41.42 -31.12 -23.71
CA VAL A 66 -41.57 -29.77 -24.29
C VAL A 66 -40.47 -28.90 -23.67
N PRO A 67 -39.59 -28.27 -24.47
CA PRO A 67 -38.73 -27.22 -23.95
C PRO A 67 -39.62 -26.07 -23.52
N VAL A 68 -39.58 -25.73 -22.23
CA VAL A 68 -40.18 -24.48 -21.75
C VAL A 68 -39.15 -23.40 -22.03
N PRO A 69 -39.43 -22.39 -22.88
CA PRO A 69 -38.59 -21.21 -22.91
C PRO A 69 -38.75 -20.52 -21.56
N THR A 70 -37.74 -20.60 -20.71
CA THR A 70 -37.62 -19.68 -19.60
C THR A 70 -37.35 -18.31 -20.22
N ASN A 71 -38.37 -17.45 -20.21
CA ASN A 71 -38.16 -16.02 -20.27
C ASN A 71 -37.05 -15.67 -19.27
N SER A 72 -35.96 -15.12 -19.80
CA SER A 72 -34.84 -14.59 -19.06
C SER A 72 -35.35 -13.54 -18.07
N PHE A 73 -35.51 -13.94 -16.81
CA PHE A 73 -35.63 -13.05 -15.68
C PHE A 73 -34.79 -13.67 -14.56
N PHE A 74 -33.61 -13.08 -14.36
CA PHE A 74 -32.65 -13.28 -13.28
C PHE A 74 -31.89 -14.63 -13.22
N GLN A 75 -30.78 -14.67 -13.97
CA GLN A 75 -29.52 -15.27 -13.52
C GLN A 75 -28.41 -14.23 -13.73
N HIS A 76 -28.40 -13.16 -12.92
CA HIS A 76 -27.16 -12.45 -12.63
C HIS A 76 -26.47 -13.28 -11.54
N SER A 77 -25.52 -14.13 -11.94
CA SER A 77 -24.58 -14.76 -11.02
C SER A 77 -23.18 -14.28 -11.36
N LEU A 78 -22.75 -13.26 -10.62
CA LEU A 78 -21.35 -13.04 -10.22
C LEU A 78 -20.29 -12.89 -11.32
N VAL A 79 -20.54 -12.09 -12.35
CA VAL A 79 -19.55 -11.24 -13.06
C VAL A 79 -20.35 -10.11 -13.74
N ALA A 80 -20.71 -9.05 -13.00
CA ALA A 80 -21.32 -7.83 -13.56
C ALA A 80 -21.48 -6.80 -12.43
N GLU A 81 -20.37 -6.37 -11.86
CA GLU A 81 -20.30 -5.13 -11.10
C GLU A 81 -18.94 -4.46 -11.35
N ALA A 82 -18.45 -4.55 -12.58
CA ALA A 82 -17.77 -3.44 -13.22
C ALA A 82 -18.86 -2.78 -14.08
N ALA A 83 -19.58 -1.84 -13.47
CA ALA A 83 -20.35 -0.90 -14.28
C ALA A 83 -19.36 -0.27 -15.27
N ALA A 84 -19.76 -0.10 -16.53
CA ALA A 84 -19.04 0.72 -17.48
C ALA A 84 -18.68 2.05 -16.78
N GLN A 85 -17.42 2.16 -16.35
CA GLN A 85 -16.91 3.36 -15.74
C GLN A 85 -16.63 4.26 -16.94
N GLU A 86 -17.55 5.16 -17.27
CA GLU A 86 -17.23 6.23 -18.20
C GLU A 86 -15.95 6.87 -17.68
N ALA A 87 -14.87 6.82 -18.46
CA ALA A 87 -13.57 7.36 -18.06
C ALA A 87 -13.79 8.80 -17.58
N VAL A 88 -13.51 9.06 -16.30
CA VAL A 88 -13.67 10.40 -15.71
C VAL A 88 -12.57 11.26 -16.32
N LEU A 89 -12.94 12.11 -17.28
CA LEU A 89 -11.98 12.92 -18.03
C LEU A 89 -11.52 14.14 -17.23
N ALA A 90 -12.41 14.68 -16.40
CA ALA A 90 -12.06 15.70 -15.40
C ALA A 90 -12.79 15.43 -14.10
N HIS A 91 -12.12 15.73 -12.99
CA HIS A 91 -12.61 15.52 -11.64
C HIS A 91 -12.23 16.70 -10.75
N ALA A 92 -13.18 17.13 -9.93
CA ALA A 92 -12.98 18.13 -8.88
C ALA A 92 -13.64 17.66 -7.58
N GLU A 93 -12.93 17.82 -6.48
CA GLU A 93 -13.37 17.43 -5.15
C GLU A 93 -12.91 18.47 -4.11
N GLY A 94 -13.86 19.01 -3.35
CA GLY A 94 -13.61 19.90 -2.23
C GLY A 94 -14.10 19.28 -0.93
N GLU A 95 -13.28 19.34 0.11
CA GLU A 95 -13.60 18.79 1.44
C GLU A 95 -13.13 19.75 2.54
N VAL A 96 -14.05 20.20 3.40
CA VAL A 96 -13.68 21.06 4.54
C VAL A 96 -12.84 20.28 5.56
N ILE A 97 -13.20 19.02 5.79
CA ILE A 97 -12.41 18.05 6.56
C ILE A 97 -12.53 16.74 5.80
N ASP A 98 -11.41 16.15 5.36
CA ASP A 98 -11.42 14.83 4.73
C ASP A 98 -11.68 13.76 5.80
N LEU A 99 -12.95 13.41 5.94
CA LEU A 99 -13.38 12.43 6.91
C LEU A 99 -12.97 11.02 6.48
N SER A 100 -12.75 10.74 5.19
CA SER A 100 -12.50 9.38 4.71
C SER A 100 -11.28 8.73 5.38
N LEU A 101 -10.26 9.53 5.73
CA LEU A 101 -9.05 9.09 6.42
C LEU A 101 -9.28 8.69 7.88
N LEU A 102 -10.37 9.16 8.49
CA LEU A 102 -10.69 8.86 9.88
C LEU A 102 -11.42 7.53 10.07
N ARG A 103 -11.89 6.90 8.97
CA ARG A 103 -12.75 5.71 9.04
C ARG A 103 -12.17 4.58 9.89
N GLY A 104 -10.86 4.37 9.83
CA GLY A 104 -10.16 3.34 10.63
C GLY A 104 -10.15 3.63 12.13
N PHE A 105 -10.36 4.89 12.51
CA PHE A 105 -10.42 5.35 13.90
C PHE A 105 -11.85 5.50 14.38
N VAL A 106 -12.88 5.52 13.53
CA VAL A 106 -14.27 5.70 13.99
C VAL A 106 -14.71 4.51 14.85
N HIS A 107 -15.37 4.80 15.97
CA HIS A 107 -15.93 3.80 16.86
C HIS A 107 -16.96 2.93 16.11
N GLU A 108 -16.95 1.61 16.34
CA GLU A 108 -17.73 0.65 15.54
C GLU A 108 -19.24 0.96 15.48
N ASP A 109 -19.80 1.49 16.57
CA ASP A 109 -21.21 1.90 16.65
C ASP A 109 -21.57 3.10 15.76
N ASP A 110 -20.59 3.94 15.41
CA ASP A 110 -20.79 5.23 14.76
C ASP A 110 -20.51 5.16 13.23
N LEU A 111 -19.89 4.05 12.76
CA LEU A 111 -19.52 3.84 11.35
C LEU A 111 -20.69 4.02 10.36
N GLY A 112 -21.91 3.62 10.76
CA GLY A 112 -23.08 3.75 9.90
C GLY A 112 -23.57 5.19 9.72
N ILE A 113 -23.36 6.05 10.73
CA ILE A 113 -23.63 7.49 10.63
C ILE A 113 -22.51 8.13 9.83
N PHE A 114 -21.26 7.79 10.18
CA PHE A 114 -20.05 8.33 9.57
C PHE A 114 -19.99 8.15 8.06
N ASP A 115 -20.21 6.94 7.53
CA ASP A 115 -20.15 6.69 6.07
C ASP A 115 -21.14 7.60 5.31
N GLY A 116 -22.30 7.94 5.91
CA GLY A 116 -23.26 8.88 5.32
C GLY A 116 -22.88 10.36 5.47
N LEU A 117 -22.02 10.72 6.43
CA LEU A 117 -21.50 12.08 6.60
C LEU A 117 -20.35 12.39 5.66
N VAL A 118 -19.51 11.39 5.34
CA VAL A 118 -18.43 11.51 4.34
C VAL A 118 -19.03 12.00 3.02
N GLU A 119 -20.05 11.30 2.51
CA GLU A 119 -20.74 11.68 1.26
C GLU A 119 -21.47 13.03 1.35
N ALA A 120 -21.91 13.45 2.54
CA ALA A 120 -22.71 14.67 2.72
C ALA A 120 -21.86 15.96 2.80
N PHE A 121 -20.61 15.87 3.26
CA PHE A 121 -19.73 17.04 3.50
C PHE A 121 -18.65 17.26 2.44
N GLN A 122 -18.69 16.47 1.38
CA GLN A 122 -17.84 16.59 0.20
C GLN A 122 -18.62 17.29 -0.92
N ALA A 123 -17.98 18.22 -1.62
CA ALA A 123 -18.45 18.69 -2.92
C ALA A 123 -17.69 17.93 -3.99
N GLN A 124 -18.39 17.22 -4.88
CA GLN A 124 -17.77 16.38 -5.89
C GLN A 124 -18.41 16.63 -7.27
N GLN A 125 -17.58 16.81 -8.28
CA GLN A 125 -18.01 16.96 -9.68
C GLN A 125 -17.07 16.19 -10.60
N SER A 126 -17.64 15.52 -11.58
CA SER A 126 -16.90 14.73 -12.58
C SER A 126 -17.49 14.96 -13.97
N PHE A 127 -16.62 15.16 -14.96
CA PHE A 127 -17.01 15.16 -16.36
C PHE A 127 -16.79 13.79 -16.98
N THR A 128 -17.89 13.14 -17.38
CA THR A 128 -17.87 11.83 -18.06
C THR A 128 -18.32 11.89 -19.52
N GLY A 129 -18.64 13.09 -20.04
CA GLY A 129 -19.00 13.33 -21.45
C GLY A 129 -20.48 13.65 -21.71
N ASN A 130 -21.42 13.31 -20.82
CA ASN A 130 -22.87 13.40 -21.10
C ASN A 130 -23.75 13.98 -19.97
N GLU A 131 -23.17 14.58 -18.91
CA GLU A 131 -23.91 14.95 -17.69
C GLU A 131 -24.13 16.47 -17.49
N ASN A 132 -24.92 16.79 -16.46
CA ASN A 132 -25.20 18.15 -16.03
C ASN A 132 -24.03 18.66 -15.16
N ASN A 133 -23.02 19.26 -15.78
CA ASN A 133 -21.79 19.74 -15.13
C ASN A 133 -21.97 21.06 -14.36
N SER A 134 -23.07 21.18 -13.62
CA SER A 134 -23.29 22.34 -12.75
C SER A 134 -22.38 22.20 -11.52
N PRO A 135 -21.77 23.29 -11.04
CA PRO A 135 -20.97 23.24 -9.83
C PRO A 135 -21.77 22.67 -8.65
N GLU A 136 -21.11 21.88 -7.82
CA GLU A 136 -21.65 21.39 -6.55
C GLU A 136 -21.00 22.15 -5.40
N THR A 137 -21.79 22.35 -4.35
CA THR A 137 -21.34 22.97 -3.12
C THR A 137 -21.82 22.17 -1.93
N SER A 138 -20.96 22.01 -0.93
CA SER A 138 -21.34 21.41 0.36
C SER A 138 -20.97 22.35 1.50
N GLN A 139 -21.69 22.24 2.62
CA GLN A 139 -21.44 23.00 3.85
C GLN A 139 -21.24 22.04 5.02
N LEU A 140 -20.28 22.35 5.87
CA LEU A 140 -20.01 21.53 7.05
C LEU A 140 -21.15 21.66 8.08
N ASN A 141 -21.72 20.53 8.50
CA ASN A 141 -22.69 20.51 9.59
C ASN A 141 -22.05 19.94 10.86
N VAL A 142 -21.64 20.85 11.75
CA VAL A 142 -20.98 20.53 13.03
C VAL A 142 -21.85 19.67 13.93
N GLU A 143 -23.16 19.93 13.98
CA GLU A 143 -24.09 19.16 14.84
C GLU A 143 -24.09 17.67 14.46
N ALA A 144 -23.95 17.36 13.16
CA ALA A 144 -23.88 15.97 12.71
C ALA A 144 -22.55 15.29 13.08
N LEU A 145 -21.46 16.05 13.18
CA LEU A 145 -20.14 15.52 13.53
C LEU A 145 -19.95 15.31 15.04
N GLN A 146 -20.76 15.94 15.89
CA GLN A 146 -20.75 15.74 17.34
C GLN A 146 -21.10 14.30 17.76
N ASP A 147 -21.85 13.58 16.93
CA ASP A 147 -22.21 12.18 17.18
C ASP A 147 -21.08 11.19 16.84
N ILE A 148 -19.99 11.64 16.21
CA ILE A 148 -18.88 10.78 15.78
C ILE A 148 -17.84 10.68 16.90
N ARG A 149 -17.51 9.45 17.31
CA ARG A 149 -16.40 9.18 18.23
C ARG A 149 -15.29 8.41 17.53
N LEU A 150 -14.06 8.75 17.88
CA LEU A 150 -12.83 8.10 17.48
C LEU A 150 -12.36 7.10 18.56
N ASN A 151 -11.69 6.04 18.14
CA ASN A 151 -11.08 4.99 18.93
C ASN A 151 -9.56 5.05 18.70
N LEU A 152 -8.84 5.55 19.70
CA LEU A 152 -7.40 5.84 19.63
C LEU A 152 -6.62 4.83 20.49
N GLY A 153 -6.66 3.55 20.10
CA GLY A 153 -5.91 2.50 20.81
C GLY A 153 -6.56 2.04 22.12
N GLY A 154 -7.89 1.89 22.14
CA GLY A 154 -8.65 1.40 23.30
C GLY A 154 -9.32 2.50 24.12
N ILE A 155 -9.21 3.74 23.66
CA ILE A 155 -9.80 4.92 24.28
C ILE A 155 -10.74 5.60 23.29
N THR A 156 -11.90 6.05 23.77
CA THR A 156 -12.95 6.66 22.93
C THR A 156 -13.01 8.17 23.16
N LEU A 157 -12.83 8.94 22.08
CA LEU A 157 -12.78 10.40 22.10
C LEU A 157 -13.76 10.97 21.05
N PRO A 158 -14.70 11.85 21.40
CA PRO A 158 -15.50 12.60 20.41
C PRO A 158 -14.63 13.30 19.35
N LEU A 159 -15.06 13.30 18.08
CA LEU A 159 -14.37 14.04 17.02
C LEU A 159 -14.49 15.55 17.25
N ILE A 160 -15.71 16.02 17.52
CA ILE A 160 -15.99 17.44 17.79
C ILE A 160 -16.19 17.65 19.29
N ASP A 161 -15.55 18.68 19.84
CA ASP A 161 -15.79 19.17 21.18
C ASP A 161 -17.08 19.99 21.23
N ASP A 162 -17.98 19.64 22.14
CA ASP A 162 -19.26 20.33 22.39
C ASP A 162 -19.11 21.48 23.41
N GLY A 163 -17.88 21.85 23.73
CA GLY A 163 -17.53 22.82 24.77
C GLY A 163 -17.31 22.18 26.14
N SER A 164 -17.28 20.85 26.21
CA SER A 164 -16.92 20.11 27.43
C SER A 164 -15.41 19.87 27.57
N GLY A 165 -14.61 20.21 26.55
CA GLY A 165 -13.16 20.01 26.52
C GLY A 165 -12.76 18.56 26.20
N ASN A 166 -13.71 17.72 25.78
CA ASN A 166 -13.49 16.28 25.61
C ASN A 166 -13.40 15.84 24.15
N GLY A 167 -13.58 16.72 23.17
CA GLY A 167 -13.47 16.36 21.74
C GLY A 167 -12.11 16.70 21.16
N LEU A 168 -11.74 16.07 20.04
CA LEU A 168 -10.46 16.32 19.35
C LEU A 168 -10.41 17.69 18.68
N LEU A 169 -11.49 18.09 18.02
CA LEU A 169 -11.60 19.34 17.27
C LEU A 169 -12.68 20.22 17.88
N GLN A 170 -12.32 21.44 18.25
CA GLN A 170 -13.27 22.47 18.62
C GLN A 170 -13.35 23.48 17.47
N LEU A 171 -14.52 23.55 16.82
CA LEU A 171 -14.82 24.53 15.79
C LEU A 171 -15.50 25.73 16.45
N GLY A 172 -14.93 26.93 16.33
CA GLY A 172 -15.46 28.14 16.96
C GLY A 172 -16.90 28.41 16.54
N THR A 173 -17.78 28.83 17.45
CA THR A 173 -19.23 28.97 17.15
C THR A 173 -19.57 30.10 16.17
N GLU A 174 -18.64 31.02 15.95
CA GLU A 174 -18.77 32.12 15.00
C GLU A 174 -18.15 31.70 13.66
N GLY A 175 -18.89 31.86 12.55
CA GLY A 175 -18.33 31.67 11.22
C GLY A 175 -18.27 30.23 10.70
N VAL A 176 -18.61 29.17 11.46
CA VAL A 176 -18.64 27.80 10.90
C VAL A 176 -19.57 27.67 9.70
N GLY A 177 -20.67 28.43 9.66
CA GLY A 177 -21.58 28.48 8.51
C GLY A 177 -20.94 29.06 7.24
N ALA A 178 -19.73 29.62 7.32
CA ALA A 178 -18.93 30.03 6.17
C ALA A 178 -18.01 28.92 5.64
N LEU A 179 -17.80 27.82 6.39
CA LEU A 179 -17.03 26.67 5.94
C LEU A 179 -17.81 25.90 4.88
N SER A 180 -17.31 25.96 3.64
CA SER A 180 -17.93 25.35 2.48
C SER A 180 -16.91 24.63 1.62
N ALA A 181 -17.38 23.71 0.81
CA ALA A 181 -16.65 23.08 -0.27
C ALA A 181 -17.33 23.41 -1.60
N TYR A 182 -16.53 23.50 -2.65
CA TYR A 182 -16.95 23.78 -4.01
C TYR A 182 -16.22 22.84 -4.97
N ALA A 183 -16.94 22.30 -5.94
CA ALA A 183 -16.37 21.49 -7.01
C ALA A 183 -17.07 21.79 -8.35
N SER A 184 -16.29 21.88 -9.42
CA SER A 184 -16.80 22.09 -10.78
C SER A 184 -15.87 21.45 -11.81
N ALA A 185 -16.44 20.64 -12.71
CA ALA A 185 -15.74 20.03 -13.84
C ALA A 185 -16.56 20.24 -15.12
N PRO A 186 -16.57 21.46 -15.69
CA PRO A 186 -17.48 21.82 -16.78
C PRO A 186 -17.20 21.06 -18.09
N ASP A 187 -15.95 20.66 -18.31
CA ASP A 187 -15.46 19.94 -19.49
C ASP A 187 -14.27 19.03 -19.15
N ALA A 188 -13.89 18.16 -20.07
CA ALA A 188 -12.78 17.21 -19.92
C ALA A 188 -11.41 17.85 -19.60
N THR A 189 -11.23 19.14 -19.91
CA THR A 189 -9.96 19.84 -19.77
C THR A 189 -9.93 20.81 -18.60
N SER A 190 -11.04 20.97 -17.88
CA SER A 190 -11.16 21.99 -16.84
C SER A 190 -11.76 21.39 -15.56
N ALA A 191 -11.05 21.56 -14.45
CA ALA A 191 -11.54 21.21 -13.11
C ALA A 191 -11.20 22.31 -12.12
N HIS A 192 -12.11 22.58 -11.18
CA HIS A 192 -11.94 23.60 -10.14
C HIS A 192 -12.54 23.11 -8.83
N ALA A 193 -11.69 23.00 -7.80
CA ALA A 193 -12.07 22.65 -6.45
C ALA A 193 -11.62 23.72 -5.47
N ALA A 194 -12.42 23.95 -4.45
CA ALA A 194 -12.08 24.83 -3.34
C ALA A 194 -12.72 24.34 -2.04
N ALA A 195 -12.08 24.60 -0.90
CA ALA A 195 -12.61 24.23 0.40
C ALA A 195 -12.16 25.21 1.49
N GLY A 196 -12.95 25.31 2.57
CA GLY A 196 -12.68 26.19 3.71
C GLY A 196 -13.58 27.43 3.69
N VAL A 197 -13.01 28.61 3.96
CA VAL A 197 -13.73 29.88 3.90
C VAL A 197 -13.71 30.41 2.46
N VAL A 198 -14.65 29.91 1.67
CA VAL A 198 -14.76 30.17 0.24
C VAL A 198 -16.13 30.76 -0.11
N ASN A 199 -16.19 31.53 -1.19
CA ASN A 199 -17.43 32.06 -1.74
C ASN A 199 -18.20 31.00 -2.54
N GLU A 200 -19.42 31.33 -2.98
CA GLU A 200 -20.27 30.44 -3.81
C GLU A 200 -19.63 30.03 -5.14
N ASP A 201 -18.62 30.78 -5.62
CA ASP A 201 -17.86 30.50 -6.84
C ASP A 201 -16.52 29.78 -6.61
N GLY A 202 -16.24 29.36 -5.37
CA GLY A 202 -14.99 28.69 -5.00
C GLY A 202 -13.80 29.63 -4.80
N ALA A 203 -13.99 30.96 -4.88
CA ALA A 203 -12.92 31.90 -4.57
C ALA A 203 -12.62 31.95 -3.06
N ILE A 204 -11.33 31.93 -2.70
CA ILE A 204 -10.88 32.08 -1.30
C ILE A 204 -11.31 33.45 -0.76
N ASN A 205 -11.90 33.47 0.44
CA ASN A 205 -12.36 34.67 1.10
C ASN A 205 -11.90 34.70 2.57
N VAL A 206 -10.60 34.86 2.77
CA VAL A 206 -10.00 34.98 4.11
C VAL A 206 -9.85 36.43 4.60
N ASP A 207 -10.62 37.38 4.05
CA ASP A 207 -10.55 38.78 4.50
C ASP A 207 -10.99 38.89 5.97
N PRO A 208 -10.08 39.22 6.92
CA PRO A 208 -10.42 39.31 8.33
C PRO A 208 -11.45 40.41 8.63
N SER A 209 -11.57 41.40 7.73
CA SER A 209 -12.50 42.54 7.90
C SER A 209 -13.95 42.22 7.53
N GLN A 210 -14.22 41.04 6.95
CA GLN A 210 -15.55 40.61 6.48
C GLN A 210 -16.22 39.55 7.38
N GLY A 211 -15.68 39.26 8.57
CA GLY A 211 -16.23 38.26 9.50
C GLY A 211 -15.82 36.81 9.19
N ALA A 212 -15.17 36.56 8.06
CA ALA A 212 -14.49 35.31 7.70
C ALA A 212 -13.25 35.03 8.57
N GLY A 213 -12.65 36.08 9.15
CA GLY A 213 -11.48 35.96 10.04
C GLY A 213 -11.76 35.39 11.44
N ASN A 214 -13.01 35.11 11.79
CA ASN A 214 -13.37 34.58 13.11
C ASN A 214 -13.52 33.04 13.13
N VAL A 215 -13.30 32.37 12.00
CA VAL A 215 -13.32 30.90 11.97
C VAL A 215 -12.06 30.39 12.66
N GLU A 216 -12.24 29.72 13.79
CA GLU A 216 -11.16 29.08 14.54
C GLU A 216 -11.40 27.57 14.57
N THR A 217 -10.34 26.81 14.30
CA THR A 217 -10.28 25.36 14.46
C THR A 217 -9.22 25.05 15.50
N ASN A 218 -9.65 24.63 16.68
CA ASN A 218 -8.76 24.31 17.78
C ASN A 218 -8.61 22.80 17.87
N LEU A 219 -7.40 22.32 17.69
CA LEU A 219 -7.05 20.92 17.95
C LEU A 219 -6.73 20.76 19.43
N GLN A 220 -7.61 20.08 20.16
CA GLN A 220 -7.56 19.93 21.61
C GLN A 220 -6.62 18.78 21.99
N LEU A 221 -5.45 19.12 22.52
CA LEU A 221 -4.39 18.15 22.84
C LEU A 221 -4.47 17.66 24.29
N THR A 222 -5.03 18.46 25.22
CA THR A 222 -5.32 17.99 26.59
C THR A 222 -6.19 16.75 26.57
N ALA A 223 -7.24 16.75 25.74
CA ALA A 223 -8.15 15.61 25.61
C ALA A 223 -7.40 14.35 25.16
N VAL A 224 -6.39 14.47 24.28
CA VAL A 224 -5.56 13.35 23.85
C VAL A 224 -4.67 12.86 25.01
N LEU A 225 -4.02 13.77 25.74
CA LEU A 225 -3.13 13.47 26.87
C LEU A 225 -3.88 12.82 28.06
N ASP A 226 -5.07 13.31 28.38
CA ASP A 226 -5.96 12.77 29.41
C ASP A 226 -6.36 11.35 29.12
N GLN A 227 -6.78 11.11 27.87
CA GLN A 227 -7.19 9.79 27.41
C GLN A 227 -6.03 8.79 27.47
N LEU A 228 -4.80 9.25 27.21
CA LEU A 228 -3.57 8.45 27.35
C LEU A 228 -3.13 8.23 28.81
N GLY A 229 -3.87 8.78 29.78
CA GLY A 229 -3.59 8.64 31.21
C GLY A 229 -2.45 9.54 31.71
N LEU A 230 -2.05 10.54 30.93
CA LEU A 230 -1.01 11.50 31.28
C LEU A 230 -1.55 12.75 31.97
N GLY A 231 -2.87 13.02 31.88
CA GLY A 231 -3.59 14.10 32.55
C GLY A 231 -3.10 14.42 33.96
N PRO A 232 -3.06 13.46 34.91
CA PRO A 232 -2.64 13.75 36.29
C PRO A 232 -1.22 14.33 36.45
N ILE A 233 -0.35 14.13 35.45
CA ILE A 233 0.99 14.69 35.40
C ILE A 233 0.97 16.01 34.62
N THR A 234 0.29 16.05 33.47
CA THR A 234 0.24 17.21 32.58
C THR A 234 -0.62 18.34 33.13
N ASP A 235 -1.74 18.07 33.81
CA ASP A 235 -2.67 19.06 34.40
C ASP A 235 -1.99 19.99 35.39
N THR A 236 -0.92 19.53 36.03
CA THR A 236 -0.15 20.38 36.94
C THR A 236 0.63 21.46 36.18
N ILE A 237 0.96 21.22 34.91
CA ILE A 237 1.77 22.08 34.03
C ILE A 237 0.87 22.83 33.04
N ALA A 238 -0.05 22.13 32.39
CA ALA A 238 -1.06 22.64 31.48
C ALA A 238 -2.36 21.83 31.60
N ASP A 239 -3.43 22.48 32.03
CA ASP A 239 -4.78 21.91 32.13
C ASP A 239 -5.64 22.24 30.90
N ASP A 240 -5.21 23.19 30.07
CA ASP A 240 -5.71 23.43 28.72
C ASP A 240 -4.51 23.54 27.77
N LEU A 241 -4.52 22.81 26.67
CA LEU A 241 -3.47 22.72 25.67
C LEU A 241 -4.13 22.46 24.33
N ALA A 242 -4.02 23.44 23.44
CA ALA A 242 -4.65 23.40 22.13
C ALA A 242 -3.73 24.02 21.08
N LEU A 243 -3.74 23.43 19.89
CA LEU A 243 -3.24 24.09 18.69
C LEU A 243 -4.40 24.83 18.04
N ARG A 244 -4.39 26.16 18.14
CA ARG A 244 -5.42 27.05 17.60
C ARG A 244 -5.04 27.47 16.18
N LEU A 245 -5.86 27.06 15.22
CA LEU A 245 -5.70 27.37 13.81
C LEU A 245 -6.80 28.34 13.41
N GLY A 246 -6.44 29.42 12.71
CA GLY A 246 -7.42 30.35 12.17
C GLY A 246 -8.17 29.81 10.96
N ALA A 247 -8.80 30.71 10.22
CA ALA A 247 -9.45 30.40 8.96
C ALA A 247 -8.44 29.78 7.99
N VAL A 248 -8.78 28.60 7.47
CA VAL A 248 -8.01 27.89 6.44
C VAL A 248 -8.83 27.79 5.16
N SER A 249 -8.18 27.90 4.01
CA SER A 249 -8.83 27.74 2.71
C SER A 249 -7.85 27.24 1.66
N SER A 250 -8.33 26.41 0.74
CA SER A 250 -7.57 26.01 -0.45
C SER A 250 -8.38 26.19 -1.72
N MET A 251 -7.65 26.25 -2.81
CA MET A 251 -8.15 26.23 -4.15
C MET A 251 -7.17 25.45 -5.03
N ALA A 252 -7.70 24.53 -5.82
CA ALA A 252 -7.00 23.86 -6.89
C ALA A 252 -7.79 24.03 -8.19
N GLN A 253 -7.08 24.29 -9.28
CA GLN A 253 -7.68 24.41 -10.61
C GLN A 253 -6.78 23.73 -11.63
N ALA A 254 -7.34 22.88 -12.49
CA ALA A 254 -6.65 22.24 -13.60
C ALA A 254 -7.19 22.78 -14.93
N GLU A 255 -6.27 23.08 -15.85
CA GLU A 255 -6.50 23.40 -17.26
C GLU A 255 -5.61 22.46 -18.09
N GLY A 256 -6.13 21.29 -18.46
CA GLY A 256 -5.35 20.17 -18.96
C GLY A 256 -4.29 19.72 -17.95
N ASN A 257 -3.04 19.63 -18.40
CA ASN A 257 -1.90 19.25 -17.56
C ASN A 257 -1.31 20.41 -16.71
N GLU A 258 -1.83 21.63 -16.87
CA GLU A 258 -1.41 22.78 -16.07
C GLU A 258 -2.33 22.97 -14.88
N VAL A 259 -1.76 23.11 -13.68
CA VAL A 259 -2.53 23.35 -12.46
C VAL A 259 -2.19 24.69 -11.83
N THR A 260 -3.18 25.28 -11.18
CA THR A 260 -3.05 26.43 -10.29
C THR A 260 -3.44 26.00 -8.88
N SER A 261 -2.56 26.25 -7.92
CA SER A 261 -2.81 26.09 -6.49
C SER A 261 -2.86 27.44 -5.80
N GLU A 262 -3.75 27.60 -4.83
CA GLU A 262 -3.72 28.70 -3.88
C GLU A 262 -4.20 28.20 -2.52
N TYR A 263 -3.66 28.75 -1.45
CA TYR A 263 -4.14 28.48 -0.11
C TYR A 263 -4.00 29.71 0.78
N ALA A 264 -4.73 29.68 1.89
CA ALA A 264 -4.65 30.69 2.93
C ALA A 264 -4.77 30.05 4.31
N VAL A 265 -3.96 30.55 5.24
CA VAL A 265 -3.97 30.22 6.66
C VAL A 265 -3.88 31.54 7.42
N ALA A 266 -4.92 31.88 8.18
CA ALA A 266 -5.01 33.18 8.86
C ALA A 266 -4.02 33.33 10.03
N ASN A 267 -3.88 32.28 10.85
CA ASN A 267 -2.93 32.22 11.97
C ASN A 267 -2.77 30.78 12.45
N ALA A 268 -1.69 30.53 13.20
CA ALA A 268 -1.49 29.31 13.97
C ALA A 268 -0.82 29.66 15.30
N GLU A 269 -1.44 29.26 16.41
CA GLU A 269 -0.97 29.50 17.77
C GLU A 269 -1.00 28.20 18.57
N LEU A 270 0.11 27.84 19.22
CA LEU A 270 0.04 26.86 20.31
C LEU A 270 -0.36 27.61 21.57
N TYR A 271 -1.53 27.27 22.10
CA TYR A 271 -2.06 27.83 23.32
C TYR A 271 -2.01 26.80 24.44
N LEU A 272 -1.69 27.26 25.65
CA LEU A 272 -1.97 26.50 26.86
C LEU A 272 -2.29 27.43 28.03
N HIS A 273 -3.08 26.93 28.97
CA HIS A 273 -3.24 27.54 30.29
C HIS A 273 -2.39 26.75 31.28
N SER A 274 -1.55 27.44 32.05
CA SER A 274 -0.61 26.81 32.98
C SER A 274 -0.90 27.19 34.43
N PRO A 275 -1.40 26.24 35.24
CA PRO A 275 -1.55 26.44 36.68
C PRO A 275 -0.23 26.80 37.39
N LEU A 276 0.92 26.34 36.90
CA LEU A 276 2.23 26.74 37.43
C LEU A 276 2.50 28.24 37.21
N VAL A 277 2.18 28.76 36.03
CA VAL A 277 2.34 30.18 35.72
C VAL A 277 1.37 31.01 36.56
N GLU A 278 0.13 30.54 36.74
CA GLU A 278 -0.84 31.21 37.61
C GLU A 278 -0.39 31.21 39.08
N GLU A 279 0.23 30.13 39.57
CA GLU A 279 0.81 30.06 40.92
C GLU A 279 1.92 31.11 41.11
N ILE A 280 2.80 31.26 40.12
CA ILE A 280 3.85 32.31 40.13
C ILE A 280 3.22 33.69 40.16
N GLY A 281 2.21 33.97 39.32
CA GLY A 281 1.49 35.24 39.36
C GLY A 281 0.78 35.48 40.69
N GLY A 282 0.26 34.42 41.31
CA GLY A 282 -0.34 34.43 42.65
C GLY A 282 0.60 34.93 43.75
N LEU A 283 1.89 34.62 43.67
CA LEU A 283 2.89 35.12 44.61
C LEU A 283 3.14 36.63 44.47
N VAL A 284 2.93 37.18 43.28
CA VAL A 284 3.18 38.59 42.94
C VAL A 284 1.90 39.46 43.09
N LYS A 285 0.73 38.84 43.29
CA LYS A 285 -0.58 39.51 43.45
C LYS A 285 -0.68 40.36 44.74
N PRO A 286 -1.65 41.29 44.80
CA PRO A 286 -2.07 41.96 46.03
C PRO A 286 -2.22 41.00 47.22
N GLY A 287 -1.56 41.32 48.33
CA GLY A 287 -1.44 40.44 49.50
C GLY A 287 -0.38 39.32 49.44
N GLY A 288 0.46 39.32 48.40
CA GLY A 288 1.64 38.49 48.25
C GLY A 288 2.94 39.22 48.59
N LEU A 289 3.98 39.01 47.77
CA LEU A 289 5.34 39.53 48.00
C LEU A 289 5.40 41.06 48.22
N GLY A 290 4.52 41.81 47.55
CA GLY A 290 4.45 43.27 47.68
C GLY A 290 4.00 43.73 49.07
N GLU A 291 2.98 43.09 49.66
CA GLU A 291 2.50 43.43 51.01
C GLU A 291 3.54 43.03 52.07
N ASP A 292 4.13 41.85 51.92
CA ASP A 292 5.19 41.36 52.81
C ASP A 292 6.39 42.33 52.81
N LEU A 293 6.84 42.75 51.62
CA LEU A 293 7.95 43.68 51.51
C LEU A 293 7.57 45.10 51.94
N ASP A 294 6.36 45.58 51.65
CA ASP A 294 5.86 46.86 52.16
C ASP A 294 5.89 46.89 53.69
N SER A 295 5.48 45.81 54.36
CA SER A 295 5.56 45.71 55.81
C SER A 295 7.01 45.76 56.32
N VAL A 296 7.95 45.13 55.62
CA VAL A 296 9.37 45.14 55.98
C VAL A 296 9.99 46.53 55.78
N VAL A 297 9.73 47.16 54.63
CA VAL A 297 10.25 48.50 54.28
C VAL A 297 9.67 49.57 55.19
N ASN A 298 8.36 49.58 55.42
CA ASN A 298 7.72 50.49 56.37
C ASN A 298 8.24 50.26 57.81
N GLY A 299 8.47 49.01 58.21
CA GLY A 299 9.07 48.68 59.49
C GLY A 299 10.52 49.15 59.64
N LEU A 300 11.29 49.17 58.54
CA LEU A 300 12.67 49.64 58.52
C LEU A 300 12.76 51.18 58.60
N LEU A 301 11.89 51.88 57.87
CA LEU A 301 11.90 53.34 57.69
C LEU A 301 11.05 54.10 58.72
N GLY A 302 10.08 53.45 59.35
CA GLY A 302 9.22 54.06 60.38
C GLY A 302 9.99 54.57 61.60
N GLU A 303 9.35 55.41 62.42
CA GLU A 303 9.97 56.13 63.55
C GLU A 303 10.75 55.21 64.52
N ASP A 304 10.24 54.01 64.78
CA ASP A 304 10.85 52.98 65.65
C ASP A 304 11.75 51.99 64.89
N GLY A 305 11.85 52.12 63.57
CA GLY A 305 12.65 51.27 62.68
C GLY A 305 14.16 51.53 62.79
N LEU A 306 14.97 50.68 62.16
CA LEU A 306 16.43 50.82 62.20
C LEU A 306 16.89 52.17 61.64
N VAL A 307 16.30 52.57 60.50
CA VAL A 307 16.64 53.81 59.79
C VAL A 307 15.96 55.00 60.45
N GLY A 308 14.64 54.91 60.66
CA GLY A 308 13.87 55.99 61.28
C GLY A 308 14.37 56.31 62.70
N GLY A 309 14.68 55.31 63.52
CA GLY A 309 15.23 55.49 64.86
C GLY A 309 16.62 56.14 64.89
N GLN A 310 17.48 55.84 63.89
CA GLN A 310 18.77 56.52 63.73
C GLN A 310 18.59 57.99 63.35
N ILE A 311 17.68 58.28 62.40
CA ILE A 311 17.36 59.65 61.99
C ILE A 311 16.75 60.43 63.16
N VAL A 312 15.74 59.87 63.83
CA VAL A 312 15.11 60.47 65.02
C VAL A 312 16.16 60.74 66.09
N GLY A 313 17.08 59.80 66.34
CA GLY A 313 18.16 59.97 67.32
C GLY A 313 19.14 61.09 66.97
N LEU A 314 19.60 61.16 65.72
CA LEU A 314 20.50 62.20 65.22
C LEU A 314 19.86 63.59 65.27
N VAL A 315 18.64 63.70 64.73
CA VAL A 315 17.90 64.96 64.66
C VAL A 315 17.46 65.40 66.06
N SER A 316 16.99 64.49 66.92
CA SER A 316 16.67 64.79 68.32
C SER A 316 17.90 65.22 69.11
N GLY A 317 19.08 64.66 68.83
CA GLY A 317 20.35 65.10 69.44
C GLY A 317 20.71 66.54 69.07
N LEU A 318 20.51 66.92 67.81
CA LEU A 318 20.71 68.28 67.32
C LEU A 318 19.69 69.27 67.91
N LEU A 319 18.42 68.85 67.95
CA LEU A 319 17.29 69.62 68.49
C LEU A 319 17.36 69.82 70.02
N THR A 320 17.79 68.80 70.77
CA THR A 320 18.00 68.89 72.23
C THR A 320 19.18 69.78 72.59
N GLY A 321 20.27 69.78 71.80
CA GLY A 321 21.37 70.74 71.93
C GLY A 321 20.95 72.21 71.79
N LEU A 322 19.84 72.46 71.09
CA LEU A 322 19.24 73.78 70.89
C LEU A 322 18.05 74.07 71.82
N GLY A 323 17.54 73.06 72.55
CA GLY A 323 16.41 73.18 73.49
C GLY A 323 15.03 73.24 72.82
N LEU A 324 14.87 72.60 71.66
CA LEU A 324 13.75 72.82 70.73
C LEU A 324 13.14 71.51 70.26
N GLY A 325 11.80 71.36 70.36
CA GLY A 325 11.02 70.62 69.34
C GLY A 325 10.89 69.09 69.37
N SER A 326 10.15 68.57 68.38
CA SER A 326 9.91 67.14 68.08
C SER A 326 10.11 66.86 66.59
N VAL A 327 10.41 65.59 66.27
CA VAL A 327 10.58 65.06 64.89
C VAL A 327 9.50 64.01 64.67
N GLU A 328 8.87 64.03 63.50
CA GLU A 328 7.97 62.97 63.05
C GLU A 328 8.46 62.49 61.68
N ILE A 329 8.59 61.16 61.52
CA ILE A 329 8.99 60.53 60.27
C ILE A 329 7.83 59.64 59.81
N ASN A 330 7.39 59.85 58.58
CA ASN A 330 6.38 59.03 57.94
C ASN A 330 6.91 58.56 56.59
N ALA A 331 7.04 57.24 56.44
CA ALA A 331 7.36 56.60 55.18
C ALA A 331 6.08 55.95 54.64
N THR A 332 5.81 56.15 53.36
CA THR A 332 4.70 55.50 52.67
C THR A 332 5.23 54.86 51.40
N THR A 333 5.24 53.54 51.41
CA THR A 333 5.55 52.70 50.24
C THR A 333 4.25 52.12 49.68
N ASN A 334 4.25 51.83 48.38
CA ASN A 334 3.18 51.08 47.71
C ASN A 334 3.81 50.10 46.70
N LEU A 335 4.59 49.14 47.20
CA LEU A 335 5.21 48.09 46.37
C LEU A 335 4.16 47.19 45.74
N GLU A 336 3.02 47.05 46.40
CA GLU A 336 1.87 46.34 45.86
C GLU A 336 1.45 46.88 44.49
N ALA A 337 1.32 48.22 44.34
CA ALA A 337 0.99 48.82 43.04
C ALA A 337 2.10 48.64 41.99
N ALA A 338 3.38 48.64 42.40
CA ALA A 338 4.50 48.42 41.49
C ALA A 338 4.51 46.98 40.93
N LEU A 339 4.20 45.99 41.77
CA LEU A 339 4.05 44.60 41.33
C LEU A 339 2.76 44.36 40.54
N ASP A 340 1.68 45.08 40.83
CA ASP A 340 0.45 45.01 40.04
C ASP A 340 0.67 45.49 38.60
N GLU A 341 1.54 46.49 38.38
CA GLU A 341 1.95 46.91 37.03
C GLU A 341 2.72 45.80 36.29
N LEU A 342 3.55 45.03 37.00
CA LEU A 342 4.24 43.86 36.44
C LEU A 342 3.25 42.75 36.05
N LEU A 343 2.19 42.54 36.83
CA LEU A 343 1.11 41.58 36.52
C LEU A 343 0.20 42.05 35.39
N GLY A 344 0.05 43.36 35.22
CA GLY A 344 -0.75 43.95 34.14
C GLY A 344 -0.09 43.86 32.76
N GLN A 345 1.17 43.42 32.67
CA GLN A 345 1.91 43.29 31.41
C GLN A 345 2.39 41.84 31.21
N PRO A 346 1.94 41.16 30.14
CA PRO A 346 2.44 39.81 29.87
C PRO A 346 3.92 39.84 29.48
N LEU A 347 4.63 38.74 29.79
CA LEU A 347 6.00 38.53 29.36
C LEU A 347 5.99 38.14 27.87
N THR A 348 6.28 39.12 27.00
CA THR A 348 6.37 38.89 25.56
C THR A 348 7.83 38.93 25.10
N SER A 349 8.22 37.98 24.24
CA SER A 349 9.53 37.98 23.59
C SER A 349 9.66 39.13 22.59
N GLU A 350 10.89 39.57 22.27
CA GLU A 350 11.11 40.72 21.37
C GLU A 350 10.55 40.52 19.97
N ASP A 351 10.50 39.27 19.50
CA ASP A 351 9.94 38.85 18.21
C ASP A 351 8.45 38.48 18.28
N GLU A 352 7.81 38.66 19.43
CA GLU A 352 6.41 38.30 19.69
C GLU A 352 6.09 36.81 19.46
N LEU A 353 7.11 35.94 19.46
CA LEU A 353 6.95 34.48 19.30
C LEU A 353 6.26 33.86 20.51
N VAL A 354 6.60 34.30 21.72
CA VAL A 354 6.04 33.76 22.97
C VAL A 354 5.49 34.89 23.82
N THR A 355 4.28 34.69 24.35
CA THR A 355 3.65 35.55 25.34
C THR A 355 3.20 34.72 26.53
N ILE A 356 3.61 35.11 27.74
CA ILE A 356 3.24 34.47 29.02
C ILE A 356 2.52 35.50 29.88
N ASP A 357 1.25 35.27 30.18
CA ASP A 357 0.46 36.09 31.09
C ASP A 357 0.48 35.48 32.49
N LEU A 358 1.10 36.19 33.44
CA LEU A 358 1.21 35.75 34.82
C LEU A 358 -0.11 35.86 35.59
N GLN A 359 -1.00 36.78 35.20
CA GLN A 359 -2.27 36.99 35.90
C GLN A 359 -3.24 35.85 35.61
N SER A 360 -3.33 35.47 34.33
CA SER A 360 -4.25 34.45 33.83
C SER A 360 -3.64 33.06 33.69
N GLY A 361 -2.31 32.92 33.73
CA GLY A 361 -1.64 31.62 33.49
C GLY A 361 -1.53 31.25 32.00
N GLU A 362 -2.01 32.10 31.08
CA GLU A 362 -1.98 31.82 29.64
C GLU A 362 -0.56 31.86 29.07
N VAL A 363 -0.22 30.87 28.26
CA VAL A 363 1.00 30.84 27.44
C VAL A 363 0.61 30.65 25.99
N LYS A 364 1.08 31.56 25.14
CA LYS A 364 0.79 31.60 23.70
C LYS A 364 2.09 31.56 22.93
N VAL A 365 2.21 30.64 21.98
CA VAL A 365 3.30 30.57 21.03
C VAL A 365 2.75 30.85 19.63
N ASN A 366 3.07 32.03 19.08
CA ASN A 366 2.64 32.43 17.75
C ASN A 366 3.54 31.77 16.69
N LEU A 367 3.06 30.66 16.12
CA LEU A 367 3.85 29.82 15.20
C LEU A 367 4.11 30.51 13.85
N GLU A 368 3.33 31.54 13.50
CA GLU A 368 3.58 32.36 12.31
C GLU A 368 4.91 33.14 12.39
N LYS A 369 5.35 33.50 13.60
CA LYS A 369 6.64 34.19 13.83
C LYS A 369 7.86 33.33 13.49
N LEU A 370 7.67 32.01 13.36
CA LEU A 370 8.72 31.10 12.90
C LEU A 370 8.94 31.19 11.37
N HIS A 371 8.00 31.77 10.65
CA HIS A 371 7.90 31.77 9.19
C HIS A 371 7.79 33.17 8.56
N GLY A 372 8.02 34.25 9.34
CA GLY A 372 8.11 35.61 8.82
C GLY A 372 6.78 36.33 8.64
N ASP A 373 5.82 36.12 9.55
CA ASP A 373 4.52 36.85 9.61
C ASP A 373 3.54 36.52 8.46
N ASN A 374 3.70 35.37 7.79
CA ASN A 374 2.72 34.89 6.82
C ASN A 374 2.83 33.37 6.57
N LEU A 375 1.79 32.61 6.93
CA LEU A 375 1.72 31.16 6.67
C LEU A 375 1.23 30.79 5.27
N SER A 376 0.71 31.74 4.48
CA SER A 376 0.02 31.49 3.20
C SER A 376 0.95 31.50 1.97
N ASN A 377 2.27 31.53 2.16
CA ASN A 377 3.24 31.57 1.06
C ASN A 377 4.46 30.63 1.29
N LEU A 378 4.29 29.63 2.16
CA LEU A 378 5.26 28.57 2.38
C LEU A 378 5.34 27.62 1.17
N GLU A 379 6.52 27.03 1.00
CA GLU A 379 6.75 25.98 -0.01
C GLU A 379 5.85 24.76 0.26
N PRO A 380 5.57 23.94 -0.78
CA PRO A 380 4.81 22.71 -0.59
C PRO A 380 5.42 21.82 0.50
N ASN A 381 4.55 21.14 1.26
CA ASN A 381 4.91 20.15 2.26
C ASN A 381 5.81 20.69 3.40
N THR A 382 5.64 21.95 3.79
CA THR A 382 6.48 22.60 4.82
C THR A 382 6.00 22.23 6.24
N PRO A 383 6.84 21.63 7.09
CA PRO A 383 6.51 21.44 8.50
C PRO A 383 6.33 22.80 9.21
N LEU A 384 5.25 22.96 9.98
CA LEU A 384 4.98 24.19 10.73
C LEU A 384 6.04 24.42 11.82
N VAL A 385 6.46 23.33 12.49
CA VAL A 385 7.52 23.33 13.48
C VAL A 385 8.47 22.18 13.19
N ASN A 386 9.76 22.49 13.07
CA ASN A 386 10.84 21.50 13.02
C ASN A 386 11.69 21.55 14.30
N ALA A 387 12.68 20.65 14.43
CA ALA A 387 13.51 20.54 15.63
C ALA A 387 14.28 21.84 15.99
N GLU A 388 14.73 22.61 15.00
CA GLU A 388 15.41 23.88 15.23
C GLU A 388 14.43 24.95 15.75
N GLN A 389 13.25 25.03 15.14
CA GLN A 389 12.19 25.93 15.57
C GLN A 389 11.64 25.57 16.95
N LEU A 390 11.53 24.28 17.27
CA LEU A 390 11.13 23.80 18.59
C LEU A 390 12.13 24.19 19.67
N THR A 391 13.42 24.02 19.39
CA THR A 391 14.50 24.50 20.27
C THR A 391 14.43 26.02 20.48
N ARG A 392 14.11 26.78 19.43
CA ARG A 392 13.90 28.23 19.55
C ARG A 392 12.72 28.53 20.48
N ILE A 393 11.56 27.90 20.28
CA ILE A 393 10.38 28.09 21.15
C ILE A 393 10.73 27.84 22.62
N THR A 394 11.28 26.66 22.93
CA THR A 394 11.59 26.26 24.31
C THR A 394 12.64 27.16 24.94
N SER A 395 13.67 27.58 24.18
CA SER A 395 14.67 28.54 24.66
C SER A 395 14.09 29.93 24.94
N THR A 396 13.09 30.38 24.15
CA THR A 396 12.41 31.65 24.37
C THR A 396 11.51 31.59 25.60
N VAL A 397 10.76 30.50 25.78
CA VAL A 397 9.97 30.25 27.00
C VAL A 397 10.87 30.28 28.24
N ASP A 398 11.95 29.49 28.22
CA ASP A 398 12.92 29.45 29.32
C ASP A 398 13.56 30.82 29.55
N GLY A 399 13.89 31.56 28.49
CA GLY A 399 14.47 32.90 28.57
C GLY A 399 13.54 33.91 29.24
N LEU A 400 12.25 33.91 28.88
CA LEU A 400 11.24 34.77 29.50
C LEU A 400 11.06 34.45 30.99
N LEU A 401 10.90 33.17 31.32
CA LEU A 401 10.73 32.70 32.71
C LEU A 401 11.97 32.96 33.56
N ASN A 402 13.17 32.71 33.04
CA ASN A 402 14.43 33.02 33.73
C ASN A 402 14.62 34.53 33.95
N SER A 403 14.11 35.37 33.05
CA SER A 403 14.16 36.83 33.21
C SER A 403 13.19 37.36 34.26
N LEU A 404 12.19 36.58 34.67
CA LEU A 404 11.13 37.01 35.59
C LEU A 404 11.68 37.37 36.98
N SER A 405 12.59 36.56 37.55
CA SER A 405 13.20 36.87 38.85
C SER A 405 13.93 38.22 38.83
N GLN A 406 14.60 38.55 37.72
CA GLN A 406 15.28 39.82 37.56
C GLN A 406 14.27 40.96 37.45
N ARG A 407 13.21 40.80 36.64
CA ARG A 407 12.14 41.80 36.51
C ARG A 407 11.46 42.09 37.85
N ILE A 408 11.14 41.06 38.64
CA ILE A 408 10.55 41.25 39.97
C ILE A 408 11.52 42.01 40.88
N THR A 409 12.81 41.62 40.89
CA THR A 409 13.84 42.29 41.69
C THR A 409 13.98 43.77 41.31
N ASP A 410 14.00 44.08 40.01
CA ASP A 410 14.12 45.45 39.50
C ASP A 410 12.88 46.28 39.86
N THR A 411 11.67 45.72 39.67
CA THR A 411 10.40 46.37 40.05
C THR A 411 10.35 46.66 41.55
N LEU A 412 10.75 45.71 42.40
CA LEU A 412 10.78 45.89 43.85
C LEU A 412 11.81 46.94 44.27
N ASN A 413 13.02 46.90 43.70
CA ASN A 413 14.06 47.89 44.00
C ASN A 413 13.63 49.31 43.60
N ASN A 414 13.02 49.46 42.42
CA ASN A 414 12.49 50.75 41.96
C ASN A 414 11.33 51.22 42.84
N GLY A 415 10.40 50.33 43.20
CA GLY A 415 9.29 50.68 44.10
C GLY A 415 9.77 51.07 45.51
N VAL A 416 10.88 50.50 46.00
CA VAL A 416 11.51 50.96 47.24
C VAL A 416 12.08 52.36 47.06
N LEU A 417 12.80 52.64 45.97
CA LEU A 417 13.32 53.97 45.66
C LEU A 417 12.22 55.05 45.55
N ASP A 418 11.04 54.66 45.07
CA ASP A 418 9.85 55.50 44.97
C ASP A 418 9.10 55.68 46.30
N THR A 419 9.54 55.00 47.37
CA THR A 419 8.99 55.20 48.72
C THR A 419 9.05 56.66 49.09
N HIS A 420 7.89 57.18 49.47
CA HIS A 420 7.75 58.58 49.82
C HIS A 420 8.08 58.79 51.29
N LEU A 421 9.09 59.63 51.57
CA LEU A 421 9.51 59.94 52.94
C LEU A 421 9.15 61.39 53.28
N GLN A 422 8.40 61.56 54.37
CA GLN A 422 8.07 62.84 54.95
C GLN A 422 8.69 62.96 56.34
N VAL A 423 9.59 63.94 56.52
CA VAL A 423 10.18 64.28 57.82
C VAL A 423 9.67 65.65 58.25
N LYS A 424 8.86 65.69 59.31
CA LYS A 424 8.36 66.93 59.89
C LYS A 424 9.14 67.30 61.13
N LEU A 425 9.57 68.56 61.16
CA LEU A 425 10.34 69.16 62.24
C LEU A 425 9.49 70.28 62.84
N GLU A 426 9.19 70.19 64.13
CA GLU A 426 8.50 71.25 64.86
C GLU A 426 9.38 71.84 65.93
N VAL A 427 9.56 73.17 65.94
CA VAL A 427 10.35 73.87 66.96
C VAL A 427 9.40 74.59 67.92
N ARG A 428 9.50 74.29 69.22
CA ARG A 428 8.61 74.86 70.27
C ARG A 428 9.41 75.51 71.41
N VAL A 429 8.82 76.53 72.06
CA VAL A 429 9.41 77.15 73.27
C VAL A 429 9.27 76.19 74.47
N PRO A 430 10.38 75.80 75.14
CA PRO A 430 10.36 74.76 76.18
C PRO A 430 9.50 75.06 77.42
N LEU A 431 9.16 76.32 77.71
CA LEU A 431 8.32 76.69 78.87
C LEU A 431 6.85 76.97 78.54
N VAL A 432 6.49 77.19 77.27
CA VAL A 432 5.14 77.68 76.90
C VAL A 432 4.49 76.80 75.81
N GLY A 433 5.24 75.89 75.17
CA GLY A 433 4.74 74.98 74.14
C GLY A 433 4.41 75.63 72.79
N THR A 434 4.57 76.95 72.69
CA THR A 434 4.30 77.72 71.46
C THR A 434 5.23 77.32 70.33
N LEU A 435 4.66 76.97 69.16
CA LEU A 435 5.41 76.69 67.93
C LEU A 435 6.10 77.97 67.43
N LEU A 436 7.42 77.91 67.25
CA LEU A 436 8.28 79.00 66.74
C LEU A 436 8.58 78.87 65.24
N GLY A 437 8.40 77.68 64.69
CA GLY A 437 8.58 77.39 63.27
C GLY A 437 8.49 75.88 63.02
N SER A 438 8.23 75.53 61.77
CA SER A 438 8.23 74.15 61.29
C SER A 438 8.99 74.05 59.98
N ALA A 439 9.59 72.90 59.74
CA ALA A 439 10.20 72.53 58.47
C ALA A 439 9.75 71.10 58.11
N GLU A 440 9.64 70.85 56.82
CA GLU A 440 9.23 69.58 56.25
C GLU A 440 10.18 69.24 55.12
N ILE A 441 10.81 68.06 55.22
CA ILE A 441 11.57 67.44 54.15
C ILE A 441 10.63 66.41 53.52
N ASN A 442 10.44 66.50 52.21
CA ASN A 442 9.42 65.75 51.51
C ASN A 442 9.94 65.35 50.13
N GLY A 443 10.04 64.05 49.86
CA GLY A 443 10.51 63.49 48.60
C GLY A 443 10.62 61.98 48.63
N THR A 444 10.94 61.38 47.48
CA THR A 444 11.21 59.94 47.38
C THR A 444 12.59 59.58 47.94
N LEU A 445 12.82 58.31 48.28
CA LEU A 445 14.14 57.85 48.71
C LEU A 445 15.21 58.12 47.64
N ALA A 446 14.89 57.95 46.36
CA ALA A 446 15.78 58.30 45.26
C ALA A 446 16.19 59.78 45.29
N GLN A 447 15.23 60.69 45.46
CA GLN A 447 15.48 62.13 45.53
C GLN A 447 16.35 62.50 46.74
N ILE A 448 16.10 61.88 47.88
CA ILE A 448 16.86 62.13 49.10
C ILE A 448 18.29 61.60 48.98
N LEU A 449 18.48 60.38 48.45
CA LEU A 449 19.81 59.81 48.23
C LEU A 449 20.64 60.62 47.21
N ALA A 450 19.97 61.27 46.24
CA ALA A 450 20.59 62.14 45.25
C ALA A 450 20.84 63.59 45.76
N ASP A 451 20.50 63.90 47.02
CA ASP A 451 20.55 65.26 47.58
C ASP A 451 19.68 66.28 46.80
N ASP A 452 18.61 65.80 46.16
CA ASP A 452 17.65 66.58 45.35
C ASP A 452 16.27 66.62 46.01
N VAL A 453 16.21 67.02 47.28
CA VAL A 453 14.96 67.00 48.07
C VAL A 453 14.33 68.38 48.22
N ALA A 454 13.00 68.44 48.15
CA ALA A 454 12.26 69.66 48.45
C ALA A 454 12.15 69.86 49.98
N VAL A 455 12.76 70.94 50.47
CA VAL A 455 12.60 71.37 51.86
C VAL A 455 11.65 72.57 51.92
N THR A 456 10.56 72.43 52.67
CA THR A 456 9.55 73.49 52.83
C THR A 456 9.42 73.88 54.30
N GLY A 457 9.29 75.18 54.59
CA GLY A 457 9.25 75.66 55.97
C GLY A 457 9.69 77.11 56.07
N GLY A 458 9.33 77.76 57.16
CA GLY A 458 9.65 79.17 57.38
C GLY A 458 9.49 79.60 58.84
N GLY A 459 10.40 80.45 59.31
CA GLY A 459 10.42 80.96 60.68
C GLY A 459 11.84 81.08 61.24
N VAL A 460 11.98 80.90 62.56
CA VAL A 460 13.27 80.98 63.26
C VAL A 460 14.28 79.92 62.75
N LEU A 461 13.81 78.80 62.21
CA LEU A 461 14.63 77.73 61.61
C LEU A 461 15.41 78.17 60.36
N ASP A 462 14.83 79.05 59.54
CA ASP A 462 15.43 79.55 58.29
C ASP A 462 16.38 80.75 58.55
N VAL A 463 16.10 81.52 59.62
CA VAL A 463 16.82 82.77 59.94
C VAL A 463 17.93 82.60 60.99
N VAL A 464 17.87 81.59 61.88
CA VAL A 464 18.81 81.46 63.01
C VAL A 464 20.07 80.64 62.70
N THR A 465 20.08 79.81 61.67
CA THR A 465 21.27 79.02 61.33
C THR A 465 21.27 78.63 59.86
N GLY A 466 22.04 79.31 59.02
CA GLY A 466 22.26 78.93 57.61
C GLY A 466 23.10 77.65 57.45
N GLY A 467 22.68 76.56 58.11
CA GLY A 467 23.37 75.27 58.16
C GLY A 467 22.55 74.14 58.77
N VAL A 468 21.66 74.37 59.75
CA VAL A 468 20.98 73.25 60.47
C VAL A 468 20.05 72.43 59.57
N LEU A 469 19.32 73.06 58.65
CA LEU A 469 18.48 72.31 57.69
C LEU A 469 19.34 71.49 56.72
N ALA A 470 20.46 72.05 56.25
CA ALA A 470 21.42 71.35 55.40
C ALA A 470 22.11 70.20 56.15
N ASP A 471 22.53 70.41 57.41
CA ASP A 471 23.11 69.38 58.27
C ASP A 471 22.13 68.24 58.54
N ILE A 472 20.82 68.53 58.65
CA ILE A 472 19.76 67.53 58.79
C ILE A 472 19.58 66.75 57.49
N VAL A 473 19.56 67.43 56.33
CA VAL A 473 19.50 66.78 55.02
C VAL A 473 20.73 65.91 54.80
N ASP A 474 21.95 66.41 55.00
CA ASP A 474 23.20 65.64 54.94
C ASP A 474 23.18 64.42 55.89
N SER A 475 22.66 64.59 57.10
CA SER A 475 22.51 63.48 58.07
C SER A 475 21.48 62.47 57.61
N LEU A 476 20.41 62.91 56.94
CA LEU A 476 19.37 62.06 56.37
C LEU A 476 19.93 61.28 55.17
N VAL A 477 20.62 61.94 54.24
CA VAL A 477 21.31 61.32 53.09
C VAL A 477 22.35 60.32 53.58
N SER A 478 23.18 60.69 54.55
CA SER A 478 24.22 59.79 55.08
C SER A 478 23.63 58.63 55.89
N GLY A 479 22.56 58.85 56.66
CA GLY A 479 21.85 57.82 57.41
C GLY A 479 21.19 56.80 56.47
N LEU A 480 20.41 57.29 55.51
CA LEU A 480 19.77 56.46 54.48
C LEU A 480 20.81 55.74 53.63
N GLY A 481 21.85 56.43 53.14
CA GLY A 481 22.89 55.83 52.31
C GLY A 481 23.73 54.76 53.04
N SER A 482 23.79 54.79 54.37
CA SER A 482 24.46 53.74 55.15
C SER A 482 23.68 52.43 55.23
N VAL A 483 22.36 52.46 54.98
CA VAL A 483 21.46 51.30 55.06
C VAL A 483 20.97 50.88 53.67
N LEU A 484 20.62 51.85 52.82
CA LEU A 484 20.15 51.71 51.45
C LEU A 484 21.27 51.89 50.41
N GLY A 485 22.55 51.89 50.82
CA GLY A 485 23.68 51.98 49.88
C GLY A 485 23.70 53.24 49.01
N SER A 486 24.43 53.17 47.90
CA SER A 486 24.46 54.23 46.88
C SER A 486 23.59 53.86 45.67
N VAL A 487 23.07 54.88 45.00
CA VAL A 487 22.48 54.75 43.67
C VAL A 487 23.61 54.84 42.64
N ASP A 488 23.64 53.96 41.65
CA ASP A 488 24.61 54.03 40.56
C ASP A 488 24.25 55.12 39.51
N ASP A 489 25.13 55.31 38.52
CA ASP A 489 24.93 56.32 37.47
C ASP A 489 23.69 56.02 36.59
N GLN A 490 23.11 54.82 36.68
CA GLN A 490 21.89 54.40 35.98
C GLN A 490 20.62 54.53 36.84
N GLY A 491 20.73 54.91 38.11
CA GLY A 491 19.57 55.02 39.00
C GLY A 491 19.25 53.77 39.82
N ASN A 492 20.09 52.72 39.78
CA ASN A 492 19.83 51.46 40.48
C ASN A 492 20.43 51.45 41.89
N LEU A 493 19.72 50.82 42.83
CA LEU A 493 20.18 50.59 44.20
C LEU A 493 21.29 49.53 44.27
N GLN A 494 22.46 49.88 44.82
CA GLN A 494 23.53 48.92 45.13
C GLN A 494 23.47 48.43 46.59
N VAL A 495 22.35 47.82 47.00
CA VAL A 495 22.13 47.41 48.41
C VAL A 495 22.25 45.91 48.60
N THR A 496 23.12 45.47 49.50
CA THR A 496 23.22 44.05 49.85
C THR A 496 22.04 43.58 50.71
N ILE A 497 21.64 44.36 51.72
CA ILE A 497 20.59 43.95 52.68
C ILE A 497 19.20 43.82 52.04
N LEU A 498 18.80 44.77 51.18
CA LEU A 498 17.52 44.69 50.49
C LEU A 498 17.51 43.58 49.44
N ASN A 499 18.60 43.41 48.70
CA ASN A 499 18.72 42.30 47.76
C ASN A 499 18.72 40.94 48.46
N ASP A 500 19.26 40.83 49.68
CA ASP A 500 19.16 39.61 50.50
C ASP A 500 17.70 39.36 50.95
N ILE A 501 16.98 40.39 51.40
CA ILE A 501 15.56 40.30 51.80
C ILE A 501 14.67 39.93 50.59
N ILE A 502 14.86 40.63 49.47
CA ILE A 502 14.17 40.36 48.20
C ILE A 502 14.52 38.95 47.71
N GLY A 503 15.79 38.55 47.81
CA GLY A 503 16.24 37.19 47.45
C GLY A 503 15.57 36.10 48.29
N ASP A 504 15.48 36.28 49.60
CA ASP A 504 14.78 35.36 50.50
C ASP A 504 13.29 35.28 50.15
N LEU A 505 12.64 36.43 49.93
CA LEU A 505 11.24 36.54 49.49
C LEU A 505 11.00 35.89 48.13
N LEU A 506 11.97 35.95 47.21
CA LEU A 506 11.89 35.31 45.88
C LEU A 506 12.18 33.81 45.91
N THR A 507 12.55 33.21 47.04
CA THR A 507 12.81 31.76 47.13
C THR A 507 11.65 30.89 46.61
N PRO A 508 10.37 31.17 46.92
CA PRO A 508 9.23 30.40 46.38
C PRO A 508 9.13 30.53 44.85
N VAL A 509 9.31 31.74 44.31
CA VAL A 509 9.33 32.00 42.86
C VAL A 509 10.48 31.25 42.20
N ASN A 510 11.69 31.35 42.75
CA ASN A 510 12.88 30.66 42.25
C ASN A 510 12.78 29.14 42.39
N SER A 511 12.03 28.61 43.36
CA SER A 511 11.76 27.18 43.48
C SER A 511 10.78 26.66 42.44
N LEU A 512 9.83 27.50 41.99
CA LEU A 512 8.94 27.18 40.88
C LEU A 512 9.67 27.31 39.53
N LEU A 513 10.60 28.26 39.42
CA LEU A 513 11.41 28.52 38.23
C LEU A 513 12.65 27.61 38.10
N GLY A 514 13.17 27.05 39.20
CA GLY A 514 14.50 26.42 39.25
C GLY A 514 14.55 25.04 39.90
N ASP A 515 14.72 24.00 39.07
CA ASP A 515 15.93 23.14 38.95
C ASP A 515 15.51 21.77 38.39
N GLY A 516 15.58 21.60 37.06
CA GLY A 516 15.58 20.28 36.44
C GLY A 516 14.38 19.36 36.70
N SER A 517 13.18 19.89 36.97
CA SER A 517 11.97 19.08 36.77
C SER A 517 11.93 18.71 35.29
N VAL A 518 12.07 17.42 35.01
CA VAL A 518 12.09 16.81 33.67
C VAL A 518 10.79 17.09 32.89
N LEU A 519 9.81 17.76 33.52
CA LEU A 519 8.51 18.13 32.97
C LEU A 519 8.20 19.59 33.34
N GLY A 520 9.02 20.54 32.88
CA GLY A 520 8.68 21.96 32.88
C GLY A 520 7.82 22.31 31.68
N LEU A 521 7.31 23.55 31.62
CA LEU A 521 6.51 24.05 30.49
C LEU A 521 7.19 23.84 29.13
N SER A 522 8.51 24.09 29.05
CA SER A 522 9.30 23.85 27.84
C SER A 522 9.39 22.37 27.46
N GLY A 523 9.52 21.47 28.44
CA GLY A 523 9.54 20.03 28.21
C GLY A 523 8.21 19.49 27.68
N LEU A 524 7.08 20.00 28.20
CA LEU A 524 5.75 19.66 27.70
C LEU A 524 5.57 20.12 26.24
N ILE A 525 5.96 21.36 25.92
CA ILE A 525 5.87 21.90 24.55
C ILE A 525 6.74 21.07 23.59
N ASP A 526 7.95 20.69 24.03
CA ASP A 526 8.87 19.85 23.25
C ASP A 526 8.24 18.50 22.91
N GLU A 527 7.75 17.77 23.91
CA GLU A 527 7.14 16.43 23.74
C GLU A 527 5.86 16.49 22.90
N VAL A 528 5.01 17.50 23.11
CA VAL A 528 3.75 17.63 22.38
C VAL A 528 3.97 17.94 20.90
N LEU A 529 4.82 18.91 20.57
CA LEU A 529 5.03 19.32 19.17
C LEU A 529 5.94 18.36 18.38
N SER A 530 6.74 17.54 19.07
CA SER A 530 7.58 16.53 18.40
C SER A 530 6.88 15.18 18.23
N GLU A 531 6.16 14.71 19.26
CA GLU A 531 5.67 13.34 19.31
C GLU A 531 4.13 13.22 19.28
N VAL A 532 3.37 14.25 19.69
CA VAL A 532 1.90 14.16 19.82
C VAL A 532 1.17 14.81 18.65
N ALA A 533 1.59 16.00 18.22
CA ALA A 533 0.91 16.76 17.18
C ALA A 533 1.91 17.34 16.18
N GLN A 534 1.87 16.82 14.95
CA GLN A 534 2.67 17.31 13.84
C GLN A 534 1.78 18.02 12.82
N VAL A 535 2.22 19.18 12.34
CA VAL A 535 1.43 20.01 11.43
C VAL A 535 2.26 20.30 10.19
N THR A 536 1.71 19.97 9.04
CA THR A 536 2.28 20.31 7.74
C THR A 536 1.43 21.38 7.08
N VAL A 537 2.06 22.47 6.62
CA VAL A 537 1.42 23.55 5.87
C VAL A 537 1.63 23.33 4.38
N ASN A 538 0.63 23.68 3.56
CA ASN A 538 0.66 23.54 2.10
C ASN A 538 1.00 22.10 1.65
N TYR A 539 0.34 21.13 2.25
CA TYR A 539 0.54 19.73 1.90
C TYR A 539 -0.03 19.45 0.50
N GLN A 540 0.80 18.85 -0.36
CA GLN A 540 0.48 18.51 -1.74
C GLN A 540 0.95 17.09 -2.05
N THR A 541 0.04 16.25 -2.56
CA THR A 541 0.32 14.84 -2.89
C THR A 541 1.13 14.65 -4.18
N ASN A 542 0.99 15.60 -5.11
CA ASN A 542 1.72 15.67 -6.38
C ASN A 542 2.31 17.08 -6.48
N GLU A 543 3.63 17.21 -6.41
CA GLU A 543 4.25 18.53 -6.26
C GLU A 543 4.20 19.34 -7.56
N LEU A 544 3.89 20.63 -7.41
CA LEU A 544 3.87 21.58 -8.51
C LEU A 544 5.28 22.11 -8.80
N ILE A 545 5.71 22.04 -10.07
CA ILE A 545 6.94 22.70 -10.52
C ILE A 545 6.62 24.14 -10.92
N ALA A 546 6.62 25.07 -9.97
CA ALA A 546 6.32 26.49 -10.21
C ALA A 546 7.08 27.45 -9.29
N GLU A 547 7.40 28.64 -9.80
CA GLU A 547 7.97 29.74 -9.01
C GLU A 547 6.86 30.48 -8.21
N PRO A 548 7.15 30.98 -6.98
CA PRO A 548 6.20 31.77 -6.19
C PRO A 548 5.68 33.02 -6.93
N GLY A 549 4.40 33.34 -6.76
CA GLY A 549 3.79 34.53 -7.37
C GLY A 549 3.65 34.47 -8.90
N SER A 550 3.58 33.28 -9.46
CA SER A 550 3.39 33.03 -10.90
C SER A 550 2.04 33.52 -11.45
N VAL A 551 1.10 33.87 -10.58
CA VAL A 551 -0.22 34.41 -10.96
C VAL A 551 -0.31 35.90 -10.62
N GLU A 552 -0.49 36.74 -11.65
CA GLU A 552 -0.57 38.19 -11.48
C GLU A 552 -1.74 38.61 -10.57
N GLY A 553 -1.44 39.37 -9.52
CA GLY A 553 -2.45 39.86 -8.56
C GLY A 553 -2.90 38.85 -7.50
N ARG A 554 -2.37 37.62 -7.52
CA ARG A 554 -2.64 36.56 -6.52
C ARG A 554 -1.31 36.04 -5.95
N PRO A 555 -0.74 36.72 -4.92
CA PRO A 555 0.62 36.45 -4.45
C PRO A 555 0.81 35.04 -3.85
N ASN A 556 -0.28 34.43 -3.34
CA ASN A 556 -0.26 33.10 -2.73
C ASN A 556 -0.56 31.99 -3.76
N ALA A 557 -0.92 32.36 -5.00
CA ALA A 557 -1.24 31.41 -6.04
C ALA A 557 0.02 31.02 -6.84
N ARG A 558 0.13 29.74 -7.17
CA ARG A 558 1.21 29.16 -7.97
C ARG A 558 0.61 28.39 -9.13
N ARG A 559 1.10 28.64 -10.34
CA ARG A 559 0.66 27.98 -11.59
C ARG A 559 1.85 27.31 -12.28
N GLY A 560 1.68 26.07 -12.73
CA GLY A 560 2.71 25.30 -13.43
C GLY A 560 2.26 23.88 -13.78
N THR A 561 3.22 23.05 -14.17
CA THR A 561 2.99 21.64 -14.53
C THR A 561 3.27 20.70 -13.37
N LEU A 562 2.54 19.59 -13.32
CA LEU A 562 2.71 18.53 -12.33
C LEU A 562 3.96 17.69 -12.58
N THR A 563 4.49 17.09 -11.52
CA THR A 563 5.53 16.05 -11.65
C THR A 563 5.00 14.76 -12.29
N ASP A 564 3.74 14.41 -12.04
CA ASP A 564 3.03 13.30 -12.64
C ASP A 564 1.64 13.77 -13.13
N PRO A 565 1.47 14.06 -14.43
CA PRO A 565 0.18 14.53 -14.97
C PRO A 565 -0.95 13.48 -14.89
N SER A 566 -0.64 12.20 -14.67
CA SER A 566 -1.64 11.14 -14.58
C SER A 566 -2.30 11.04 -13.20
N ALA A 567 -1.69 11.61 -12.18
CA ALA A 567 -2.13 11.57 -10.79
C ALA A 567 -2.93 12.82 -10.39
N ASP A 568 -3.87 12.65 -9.46
CA ASP A 568 -4.65 13.76 -8.91
C ASP A 568 -3.75 14.79 -8.21
N PHE A 569 -4.08 16.06 -8.39
CA PHE A 569 -3.42 17.16 -7.70
C PHE A 569 -4.27 17.64 -6.53
N SER A 570 -3.71 17.61 -5.32
CA SER A 570 -4.40 18.04 -4.10
C SER A 570 -3.64 19.15 -3.41
N VAL A 571 -4.37 20.14 -2.90
CA VAL A 571 -3.86 21.23 -2.06
C VAL A 571 -4.56 21.17 -0.71
N VAL A 572 -3.76 21.04 0.36
CA VAL A 572 -4.22 21.02 1.74
C VAL A 572 -3.46 22.11 2.52
N PRO A 573 -4.12 23.19 2.96
CA PRO A 573 -3.50 24.29 3.69
C PRO A 573 -2.87 23.82 4.99
N ILE A 574 -3.59 23.00 5.76
CA ILE A 574 -3.12 22.41 7.02
C ILE A 574 -3.46 20.93 7.03
N ARG A 575 -2.43 20.10 7.19
CA ARG A 575 -2.55 18.69 7.54
C ARG A 575 -2.06 18.50 8.97
N ALA A 576 -2.99 18.23 9.88
CA ALA A 576 -2.69 17.96 11.28
C ALA A 576 -2.66 16.45 11.53
N GLN A 577 -1.55 15.97 12.07
CA GLN A 577 -1.34 14.57 12.42
C GLN A 577 -1.24 14.45 13.92
N VAL A 578 -2.18 13.71 14.52
CA VAL A 578 -2.22 13.47 15.95
C VAL A 578 -1.84 12.02 16.23
N LEU A 579 -0.74 11.87 16.93
CA LEU A 579 -0.17 10.59 17.34
C LEU A 579 -0.67 10.25 18.75
N PRO A 580 -1.43 9.15 18.92
CA PRO A 580 -1.68 8.61 20.25
C PRO A 580 -0.38 8.00 20.80
N LEU A 581 0.03 8.40 22.01
CA LEU A 581 1.25 7.88 22.65
C LEU A 581 1.04 6.40 23.05
N GLY A 582 1.59 5.46 22.28
CA GLY A 582 1.50 4.02 22.56
C GLY A 582 1.90 3.14 21.36
N THR A 583 2.19 1.85 21.56
CA THR A 583 2.72 0.98 20.49
C THR A 583 1.70 0.54 19.44
N ASP A 584 0.41 0.77 19.70
CA ASP A 584 -0.69 0.18 18.91
C ASP A 584 -1.66 1.24 18.33
N GLY A 585 -1.47 2.53 18.64
CA GLY A 585 -2.33 3.62 18.17
C GLY A 585 -1.82 4.18 16.85
N GLY A 586 -2.60 4.04 15.77
CA GLY A 586 -2.27 4.65 14.48
C GLY A 586 -2.33 6.19 14.53
N VAL A 587 -1.86 6.85 13.47
CA VAL A 587 -1.87 8.32 13.35
C VAL A 587 -3.25 8.81 12.91
N VAL A 588 -3.88 9.68 13.68
CA VAL A 588 -5.08 10.39 13.23
C VAL A 588 -4.64 11.49 12.27
N ASP A 589 -5.04 11.37 11.02
CA ASP A 589 -4.67 12.31 9.96
C ASP A 589 -5.87 13.20 9.62
N LEU A 590 -5.69 14.51 9.75
CA LEU A 590 -6.73 15.53 9.56
C LEU A 590 -6.30 16.56 8.51
N PRO A 591 -6.60 16.32 7.23
CA PRO A 591 -6.53 17.34 6.18
C PRO A 591 -7.67 18.34 6.40
N LEU A 592 -7.31 19.61 6.63
CA LEU A 592 -8.26 20.71 6.80
C LEU A 592 -8.32 21.53 5.52
N ALA A 593 -9.51 21.68 4.93
CA ALA A 593 -9.78 22.36 3.66
C ALA A 593 -8.99 21.76 2.49
N ARG A 594 -9.26 20.51 2.10
CA ARG A 594 -8.64 19.84 0.96
C ARG A 594 -9.36 20.21 -0.35
N SER A 595 -8.58 20.54 -1.38
CA SER A 595 -9.06 20.72 -2.75
C SER A 595 -8.28 19.82 -3.71
N THR A 596 -8.99 18.96 -4.44
CA THR A 596 -8.41 17.98 -5.36
C THR A 596 -8.96 18.17 -6.77
N VAL A 597 -8.08 18.13 -7.78
CA VAL A 597 -8.44 18.25 -9.19
C VAL A 597 -7.66 17.27 -10.07
N LYS A 598 -8.29 16.88 -11.17
CA LYS A 598 -7.66 16.21 -12.31
C LYS A 598 -8.38 16.62 -13.60
N ALA A 599 -7.65 16.78 -14.69
CA ALA A 599 -8.21 17.08 -16.01
C ALA A 599 -7.37 16.41 -17.11
N THR A 600 -8.00 16.09 -18.23
CA THR A 600 -7.33 15.52 -19.41
C THR A 600 -6.65 16.62 -20.21
N ASP A 601 -5.49 16.35 -20.81
CA ASP A 601 -4.81 17.31 -21.68
C ASP A 601 -5.55 17.51 -23.01
N ILE A 602 -5.42 18.70 -23.60
CA ILE A 602 -6.03 19.04 -24.90
C ILE A 602 -5.40 18.29 -26.07
N ASP A 603 -4.16 17.81 -25.89
CA ASP A 603 -3.37 17.07 -26.88
C ASP A 603 -3.48 15.55 -26.72
N ASP A 604 -4.09 15.05 -25.64
CA ASP A 604 -4.46 13.64 -25.52
C ASP A 604 -5.74 13.41 -26.33
N PRO A 605 -5.73 12.58 -27.37
CA PRO A 605 -6.98 12.17 -27.99
C PRO A 605 -7.80 11.49 -26.89
N ILE A 606 -9.02 11.97 -26.65
CA ILE A 606 -10.00 11.27 -25.81
C ILE A 606 -10.19 9.88 -26.42
N LEU A 607 -9.40 8.92 -25.95
CA LEU A 607 -9.44 7.52 -26.36
C LEU A 607 -10.66 6.95 -25.66
N ASN A 608 -11.79 6.95 -26.36
CA ASN A 608 -12.94 6.16 -25.93
C ASN A 608 -12.47 4.71 -25.70
N ALA A 609 -13.04 4.04 -24.70
CA ALA A 609 -12.74 2.63 -24.42
C ALA A 609 -12.73 1.81 -25.73
N PRO A 610 -11.77 0.88 -25.89
CA PRO A 610 -11.70 0.06 -27.08
C PRO A 610 -12.96 -0.82 -27.19
N GLU A 611 -13.54 -0.91 -28.38
CA GLU A 611 -14.71 -1.77 -28.65
C GLU A 611 -14.31 -2.85 -29.64
N LEU A 612 -14.40 -4.12 -29.21
CA LEU A 612 -14.21 -5.26 -30.10
C LEU A 612 -15.50 -5.57 -30.85
N LEU A 613 -15.42 -5.64 -32.18
CA LEU A 613 -16.53 -5.96 -33.08
C LEU A 613 -16.45 -7.39 -33.61
N GLY A 614 -15.26 -8.00 -33.63
CA GLY A 614 -15.08 -9.37 -34.11
C GLY A 614 -13.68 -9.94 -33.84
N ILE A 615 -13.61 -11.27 -33.82
CA ILE A 615 -12.41 -12.09 -33.64
C ILE A 615 -12.39 -13.16 -34.75
N ASP A 616 -11.27 -13.31 -35.45
CA ASP A 616 -11.11 -14.27 -36.54
C ASP A 616 -9.67 -14.83 -36.61
N PRO A 617 -9.49 -16.17 -36.57
CA PRO A 617 -10.50 -17.18 -36.24
C PRO A 617 -10.93 -17.08 -34.77
N ASN A 618 -12.18 -17.45 -34.47
CA ASN A 618 -12.72 -17.49 -33.11
C ASN A 618 -12.46 -18.83 -32.38
N GLN A 619 -11.58 -19.67 -32.92
CA GLN A 619 -11.21 -20.97 -32.36
C GLN A 619 -9.82 -21.42 -32.85
N GLY A 620 -9.11 -22.21 -32.06
CA GLY A 620 -7.79 -22.74 -32.41
C GLY A 620 -7.36 -23.97 -31.58
N PRO A 621 -6.22 -24.61 -31.89
CA PRO A 621 -5.78 -25.84 -31.23
C PRO A 621 -5.32 -25.60 -29.79
N ARG A 622 -5.46 -26.61 -28.90
CA ARG A 622 -4.92 -26.57 -27.52
C ARG A 622 -3.42 -26.27 -27.43
N SER A 623 -2.64 -26.60 -28.45
CA SER A 623 -1.20 -26.29 -28.52
C SER A 623 -0.92 -24.79 -28.67
N GLY A 624 -1.91 -23.97 -29.03
CA GLY A 624 -1.69 -22.57 -29.41
C GLY A 624 -0.95 -22.43 -30.74
N GLY A 625 -0.39 -21.26 -31.00
CA GLY A 625 0.50 -20.98 -32.14
C GLY A 625 -0.20 -20.44 -33.39
N ASN A 626 -1.53 -20.44 -33.45
CA ASN A 626 -2.26 -19.82 -34.56
C ASN A 626 -2.39 -18.30 -34.37
N GLU A 627 -2.30 -17.55 -35.46
CA GLU A 627 -2.59 -16.12 -35.49
C GLU A 627 -4.10 -15.88 -35.35
N VAL A 628 -4.46 -14.85 -34.59
CA VAL A 628 -5.83 -14.41 -34.32
C VAL A 628 -5.89 -12.90 -34.52
N THR A 629 -6.83 -12.44 -35.36
CA THR A 629 -7.06 -11.02 -35.62
C THR A 629 -8.33 -10.55 -34.94
N LEU A 630 -8.19 -9.48 -34.16
CA LEU A 630 -9.27 -8.71 -33.56
C LEU A 630 -9.61 -7.53 -34.45
N THR A 631 -10.89 -7.26 -34.63
CA THR A 631 -11.43 -6.10 -35.35
C THR A 631 -12.24 -5.26 -34.37
N GLY A 632 -12.08 -3.94 -34.42
CA GLY A 632 -12.73 -3.06 -33.46
C GLY A 632 -12.65 -1.59 -33.80
N THR A 633 -13.15 -0.76 -32.89
CA THR A 633 -12.99 0.69 -32.91
C THR A 633 -12.18 1.15 -31.70
N ASN A 634 -11.51 2.28 -31.83
CA ASN A 634 -10.61 2.86 -30.81
C ASN A 634 -9.42 1.94 -30.42
N LEU A 635 -8.96 1.08 -31.35
CA LEU A 635 -7.83 0.18 -31.08
C LEU A 635 -6.46 0.88 -31.14
N ALA A 636 -6.39 2.12 -31.61
CA ALA A 636 -5.12 2.82 -31.89
C ALA A 636 -4.21 3.04 -30.65
N GLY A 637 -4.73 2.87 -29.44
CA GLY A 637 -4.00 3.07 -28.18
C GLY A 637 -3.93 1.83 -27.28
N ILE A 638 -4.38 0.65 -27.74
CA ILE A 638 -4.33 -0.54 -26.89
C ILE A 638 -2.88 -0.94 -26.60
N ASP A 639 -2.59 -1.33 -25.36
CA ASP A 639 -1.25 -1.76 -24.92
C ASP A 639 -1.18 -3.26 -24.60
N THR A 640 -2.34 -3.90 -24.38
CA THR A 640 -2.45 -5.27 -23.92
C THR A 640 -3.68 -5.95 -24.50
N ILE A 641 -3.51 -7.18 -24.98
CA ILE A 641 -4.60 -8.12 -25.25
C ILE A 641 -4.67 -9.10 -24.09
N TYR A 642 -5.87 -9.44 -23.64
CA TYR A 642 -6.07 -10.41 -22.58
C TYR A 642 -6.85 -11.61 -23.08
N ILE A 643 -6.37 -12.81 -22.71
CA ILE A 643 -7.17 -14.03 -22.75
C ILE A 643 -7.47 -14.40 -21.30
N ASN A 644 -8.73 -14.27 -20.89
CA ASN A 644 -9.16 -14.24 -19.51
C ASN A 644 -8.32 -13.22 -18.70
N ASP A 645 -7.39 -13.71 -17.88
CA ASP A 645 -6.49 -12.91 -17.05
C ASP A 645 -5.03 -12.94 -17.53
N THR A 646 -4.74 -13.68 -18.61
CA THR A 646 -3.38 -13.77 -19.18
C THR A 646 -3.13 -12.61 -20.14
N ALA A 647 -2.13 -11.79 -19.84
CA ALA A 647 -1.73 -10.64 -20.66
C ALA A 647 -0.83 -11.06 -21.84
N ILE A 648 -1.17 -10.57 -23.03
CA ILE A 648 -0.43 -10.71 -24.27
C ILE A 648 -0.01 -9.29 -24.70
N THR A 649 1.28 -9.00 -24.58
CA THR A 649 1.87 -7.71 -24.96
C THR A 649 2.58 -7.77 -26.32
N ASP A 650 2.61 -8.95 -26.95
CA ASP A 650 3.22 -9.17 -28.27
C ASP A 650 2.11 -9.38 -29.30
N PHE A 651 1.76 -8.30 -30.01
CA PHE A 651 0.75 -8.27 -31.06
C PHE A 651 1.08 -7.17 -32.07
N GLU A 652 0.58 -7.30 -33.29
CA GLU A 652 0.69 -6.31 -34.35
C GLU A 652 -0.58 -5.45 -34.40
N LEU A 653 -0.43 -4.12 -34.33
CA LEU A 653 -1.54 -3.17 -34.36
C LEU A 653 -1.58 -2.40 -35.68
N ASP A 654 -2.70 -2.50 -36.40
CA ASP A 654 -3.02 -1.64 -37.54
C ASP A 654 -4.15 -0.67 -37.13
N ALA A 655 -3.75 0.48 -36.62
CA ALA A 655 -4.65 1.53 -36.17
C ALA A 655 -5.49 2.15 -37.31
N GLU A 656 -5.01 2.11 -38.56
CA GLU A 656 -5.72 2.66 -39.71
C GLU A 656 -6.81 1.70 -40.19
N ALA A 657 -6.56 0.39 -40.10
CA ALA A 657 -7.53 -0.66 -40.40
C ALA A 657 -8.47 -1.01 -39.23
N GLY A 658 -8.13 -0.60 -38.00
CA GLY A 658 -8.89 -0.93 -36.80
C GLY A 658 -8.76 -2.40 -36.40
N THR A 659 -7.55 -2.95 -36.52
CA THR A 659 -7.28 -4.37 -36.26
C THR A 659 -6.04 -4.61 -35.40
N ALA A 660 -6.08 -5.64 -34.56
CA ALA A 660 -4.92 -6.10 -33.79
C ALA A 660 -4.74 -7.62 -33.96
N THR A 661 -3.54 -8.08 -34.30
CA THR A 661 -3.25 -9.50 -34.56
C THR A 661 -2.26 -10.04 -33.55
N PHE A 662 -2.57 -11.17 -32.93
CA PHE A 662 -1.72 -11.82 -31.93
C PHE A 662 -1.64 -13.34 -32.15
N VAL A 663 -0.65 -14.00 -31.56
CA VAL A 663 -0.52 -15.46 -31.60
C VAL A 663 -1.15 -16.05 -30.34
N ALA A 664 -2.12 -16.95 -30.50
CA ALA A 664 -2.78 -17.60 -29.37
C ALA A 664 -1.79 -18.44 -28.56
N PRO A 665 -1.64 -18.24 -27.23
CA PRO A 665 -0.74 -19.02 -26.41
C PRO A 665 -1.24 -20.46 -26.23
N PRO A 666 -0.37 -21.41 -25.86
CA PRO A 666 -0.77 -22.76 -25.50
C PRO A 666 -1.78 -22.78 -24.35
N TRP A 667 -2.76 -23.69 -24.40
CA TRP A 667 -3.79 -23.84 -23.39
C TRP A 667 -3.26 -23.94 -21.96
N ALA A 668 -2.13 -24.64 -21.79
CA ALA A 668 -1.50 -24.86 -20.49
C ALA A 668 -1.01 -23.56 -19.82
N GLU A 669 -0.70 -22.53 -20.60
CA GLU A 669 -0.22 -21.23 -20.10
C GLU A 669 -1.34 -20.36 -19.54
N LEU A 670 -2.60 -20.67 -19.86
CA LEU A 670 -3.77 -19.96 -19.36
C LEU A 670 -4.22 -20.40 -17.97
N ASN A 671 -3.70 -21.53 -17.46
CA ASN A 671 -4.06 -22.09 -16.15
C ASN A 671 -5.58 -22.21 -15.91
N THR A 672 -6.34 -22.49 -16.97
CA THR A 672 -7.81 -22.62 -16.94
C THR A 672 -8.27 -24.07 -17.16
N THR A 673 -9.51 -24.36 -16.76
CA THR A 673 -10.16 -25.67 -16.92
C THR A 673 -11.34 -25.67 -17.90
N GLN A 674 -11.70 -24.50 -18.44
CA GLN A 674 -12.82 -24.32 -19.37
C GLN A 674 -12.25 -24.08 -20.76
N ASP A 675 -12.61 -24.88 -21.78
CA ASP A 675 -12.12 -24.85 -23.19
C ASP A 675 -12.49 -23.58 -23.99
N GLU A 676 -13.43 -22.79 -23.47
CA GLU A 676 -13.87 -21.50 -23.99
C GLU A 676 -13.31 -20.39 -23.09
N VAL A 677 -12.70 -19.38 -23.70
CA VAL A 677 -12.03 -18.27 -22.99
C VAL A 677 -12.46 -16.93 -23.57
N GLU A 678 -12.40 -15.89 -22.74
CA GLU A 678 -12.80 -14.53 -23.09
C GLU A 678 -11.59 -13.73 -23.56
N VAL A 679 -11.68 -13.11 -24.73
CA VAL A 679 -10.63 -12.25 -25.31
C VAL A 679 -11.06 -10.79 -25.22
N SER A 680 -10.29 -9.96 -24.52
CA SER A 680 -10.53 -8.51 -24.43
C SER A 680 -9.25 -7.74 -24.73
N VAL A 681 -9.38 -6.44 -25.01
CA VAL A 681 -8.23 -5.53 -25.19
C VAL A 681 -8.29 -4.42 -24.16
N ALA A 682 -7.13 -3.85 -23.80
CA ALA A 682 -7.06 -2.74 -22.86
C ALA A 682 -6.21 -1.58 -23.37
N THR A 683 -6.62 -0.38 -22.97
CA THR A 683 -5.87 0.87 -23.09
C THR A 683 -5.75 1.47 -21.69
N ASP A 684 -4.54 1.66 -21.17
CA ASP A 684 -4.29 2.24 -19.82
C ASP A 684 -5.11 1.59 -18.68
N GLY A 685 -5.44 0.30 -18.82
CA GLY A 685 -6.19 -0.48 -17.83
C GLY A 685 -7.71 -0.59 -18.09
N ASP A 686 -8.28 0.20 -19.00
CA ASP A 686 -9.70 0.10 -19.38
C ASP A 686 -9.90 -1.01 -20.41
N ARG A 687 -10.65 -2.06 -20.04
CA ARG A 687 -10.92 -3.24 -20.88
C ARG A 687 -12.16 -3.07 -21.76
N SER A 688 -12.09 -3.61 -22.98
CA SER A 688 -13.26 -3.81 -23.83
C SER A 688 -14.20 -4.88 -23.26
N GLU A 689 -15.46 -4.90 -23.73
CA GLU A 689 -16.27 -6.11 -23.66
C GLU A 689 -15.54 -7.27 -24.36
N PRO A 690 -15.56 -8.49 -23.79
CA PRO A 690 -14.83 -9.62 -24.35
C PRO A 690 -15.53 -10.26 -25.55
N LEU A 691 -14.76 -10.96 -26.38
CA LEU A 691 -15.23 -11.88 -27.40
C LEU A 691 -14.82 -13.31 -27.04
N ASP A 692 -15.65 -14.29 -27.40
CA ASP A 692 -15.35 -15.70 -27.11
C ASP A 692 -14.32 -16.28 -28.07
N TYR A 693 -13.35 -17.02 -27.52
CA TYR A 693 -12.40 -17.83 -28.25
C TYR A 693 -12.41 -19.27 -27.72
N THR A 694 -12.57 -20.26 -28.60
CA THR A 694 -12.65 -21.67 -28.21
C THR A 694 -11.38 -22.42 -28.56
N TYR A 695 -10.74 -23.01 -27.56
CA TYR A 695 -9.69 -23.99 -27.80
C TYR A 695 -10.31 -25.35 -28.05
N ILE A 696 -10.05 -25.89 -29.24
CA ILE A 696 -10.53 -27.19 -29.66
C ILE A 696 -9.38 -28.21 -29.61
N ASP A 697 -9.73 -29.45 -29.26
CA ASP A 697 -8.90 -30.59 -29.59
C ASP A 697 -8.95 -30.77 -31.11
N GLY A 698 -8.03 -30.10 -31.82
CA GLY A 698 -7.73 -30.46 -33.20
C GLY A 698 -7.09 -31.84 -33.20
N ALA A 699 -7.52 -32.73 -34.10
CA ALA A 699 -6.70 -33.90 -34.41
C ALA A 699 -5.34 -33.36 -34.90
N PRO A 700 -4.21 -33.77 -34.30
CA PRO A 700 -2.90 -33.36 -34.79
C PRO A 700 -2.78 -33.71 -36.27
N ILE A 701 -2.24 -32.81 -37.09
CA ILE A 701 -1.95 -33.09 -38.51
C ILE A 701 -1.14 -34.39 -38.64
N ALA A 702 -0.22 -34.65 -37.70
CA ALA A 702 0.54 -35.89 -37.61
C ALA A 702 -0.31 -37.17 -37.55
N GLU A 703 -1.57 -37.14 -37.09
CA GLU A 703 -2.42 -38.34 -37.06
C GLU A 703 -2.98 -38.74 -38.44
N ASP A 704 -3.01 -37.80 -39.40
CA ASP A 704 -3.51 -38.01 -40.76
C ASP A 704 -2.39 -38.28 -41.78
N HIS A 705 -1.13 -38.13 -41.37
CA HIS A 705 0.06 -38.33 -42.20
C HIS A 705 0.98 -39.40 -41.61
N ASN A 706 1.82 -40.01 -42.44
CA ASN A 706 2.80 -41.02 -41.97
C ASN A 706 4.06 -41.01 -42.84
N PRO A 707 4.91 -39.98 -42.70
CA PRO A 707 6.17 -39.91 -43.42
C PRO A 707 7.13 -41.03 -43.00
N GLY A 708 8.16 -41.34 -43.81
CA GLY A 708 9.09 -42.42 -43.45
C GLY A 708 10.20 -42.71 -44.46
N TYR A 709 11.16 -43.54 -44.03
CA TYR A 709 12.33 -43.95 -44.82
C TYR A 709 12.44 -45.48 -44.88
N ASP A 710 12.94 -46.00 -45.99
CA ASP A 710 13.26 -47.42 -46.13
C ASP A 710 14.62 -47.80 -45.51
N TYR A 711 14.94 -49.10 -45.55
CA TYR A 711 16.24 -49.63 -45.24
C TYR A 711 17.30 -49.12 -46.22
N VAL A 712 18.30 -48.45 -45.67
CA VAL A 712 19.44 -47.93 -46.43
C VAL A 712 20.55 -48.97 -46.41
N PHE A 713 20.99 -49.43 -47.57
CA PHE A 713 22.15 -50.31 -47.71
C PHE A 713 23.31 -49.55 -48.35
N ILE A 714 24.42 -49.44 -47.61
CA ILE A 714 25.57 -48.62 -48.03
C ILE A 714 26.88 -49.40 -47.88
N LYS A 715 27.85 -49.17 -48.76
CA LYS A 715 29.19 -49.78 -48.66
C LYS A 715 30.14 -48.86 -47.89
N ALA A 716 31.19 -49.43 -47.32
CA ALA A 716 32.24 -48.63 -46.67
C ALA A 716 32.86 -47.62 -47.68
N GLY A 717 32.97 -46.36 -47.27
CA GLY A 717 33.46 -45.26 -48.10
C GLY A 717 32.48 -44.67 -49.11
N GLN A 718 31.24 -45.17 -49.17
CA GLN A 718 30.21 -44.72 -50.11
C GLN A 718 29.37 -43.58 -49.51
N THR A 719 29.00 -42.60 -50.34
CA THR A 719 27.94 -41.62 -50.08
C THR A 719 26.68 -42.00 -50.85
N LEU A 720 25.52 -41.93 -50.20
CA LEU A 720 24.24 -42.30 -50.77
C LEU A 720 23.15 -41.30 -50.37
N PRO A 721 22.39 -40.72 -51.31
CA PRO A 721 21.16 -40.00 -51.00
C PRO A 721 20.06 -40.98 -50.61
N VAL A 722 19.25 -40.62 -49.63
CA VAL A 722 18.15 -41.41 -49.09
C VAL A 722 16.92 -40.52 -49.07
N GLU A 723 16.04 -40.75 -50.02
CA GLU A 723 14.80 -40.01 -50.14
C GLU A 723 13.81 -40.44 -49.06
N GLN A 724 12.99 -39.50 -48.59
CA GLN A 724 11.78 -39.84 -47.84
C GLN A 724 10.83 -40.53 -48.83
N ILE A 725 10.29 -41.69 -48.45
CA ILE A 725 9.43 -42.50 -49.34
C ILE A 725 8.08 -42.86 -48.71
N GLY A 726 7.77 -42.30 -47.53
CA GLY A 726 6.49 -42.49 -46.85
C GLY A 726 5.40 -41.64 -47.49
N ASP A 727 4.55 -41.05 -46.66
CA ASP A 727 3.66 -40.01 -47.16
C ASP A 727 4.45 -38.79 -47.67
N THR A 728 4.21 -38.40 -48.91
CA THR A 728 4.88 -37.29 -49.61
C THR A 728 3.93 -36.13 -49.93
N ASP A 729 2.62 -36.30 -49.70
CA ASP A 729 1.60 -35.27 -49.86
C ASP A 729 1.40 -34.54 -48.52
N LEU A 730 2.44 -33.81 -48.10
CA LEU A 730 2.50 -33.17 -46.80
C LEU A 730 2.02 -31.70 -46.87
N PRO A 731 1.43 -31.17 -45.79
CA PRO A 731 0.99 -29.77 -45.75
C PRO A 731 2.14 -28.79 -45.99
N GLU A 732 1.84 -27.70 -46.71
CA GLU A 732 2.81 -26.62 -46.97
C GLU A 732 3.27 -26.00 -45.64
N GLY A 733 4.59 -25.95 -45.43
CA GLY A 733 5.20 -25.51 -44.16
C GLY A 733 5.68 -26.65 -43.25
N THR A 734 5.53 -27.92 -43.67
CA THR A 734 6.15 -29.05 -42.95
C THR A 734 7.68 -29.01 -43.09
N GLU A 735 8.41 -29.14 -41.97
CA GLU A 735 9.87 -29.14 -41.94
C GLU A 735 10.44 -30.41 -41.28
N PHE A 736 11.58 -30.88 -41.80
CA PHE A 736 12.29 -32.05 -41.30
C PHE A 736 13.64 -31.67 -40.70
N GLU A 737 13.94 -32.19 -39.51
CA GLU A 737 15.25 -32.06 -38.88
C GLU A 737 15.76 -33.37 -38.26
N ILE A 738 17.09 -33.51 -38.13
CA ILE A 738 17.66 -34.61 -37.34
C ILE A 738 17.48 -34.27 -35.88
N ALA A 739 16.99 -35.22 -35.08
CA ALA A 739 16.61 -34.97 -33.69
C ALA A 739 17.72 -34.23 -32.90
N PRO A 740 17.41 -33.07 -32.28
CA PRO A 740 18.40 -32.23 -31.62
C PRO A 740 19.25 -32.98 -30.60
N GLY A 741 20.58 -32.83 -30.69
CA GLY A 741 21.54 -33.48 -29.80
C GLY A 741 22.01 -34.88 -30.22
N TRP A 742 21.48 -35.44 -31.31
CA TRP A 742 22.01 -36.68 -31.90
C TRP A 742 23.27 -36.39 -32.73
N THR A 743 24.38 -37.10 -32.46
CA THR A 743 25.69 -36.85 -33.09
C THR A 743 26.19 -37.98 -34.00
N GLY A 744 25.39 -39.03 -34.19
CA GLY A 744 25.71 -40.18 -35.04
C GLY A 744 26.92 -41.01 -34.58
N PRO A 745 27.16 -42.19 -35.19
CA PRO A 745 28.37 -42.97 -34.94
C PRO A 745 29.62 -42.24 -35.45
N SER A 746 30.74 -42.37 -34.73
CA SER A 746 31.99 -41.67 -35.07
C SER A 746 32.46 -41.97 -36.50
N GLY A 747 32.77 -40.92 -37.26
CA GLY A 747 33.27 -41.01 -38.63
C GLY A 747 32.21 -41.06 -39.74
N TRP A 748 30.92 -41.06 -39.40
CA TRP A 748 29.82 -40.94 -40.35
C TRP A 748 29.42 -39.47 -40.55
N THR A 749 29.05 -39.11 -41.77
CA THR A 749 28.49 -37.78 -42.08
C THR A 749 27.07 -37.97 -42.56
N ILE A 750 26.12 -37.33 -41.87
CA ILE A 750 24.68 -37.45 -42.13
C ILE A 750 24.07 -36.05 -42.03
N SER A 751 23.31 -35.64 -43.05
CA SER A 751 22.63 -34.35 -43.10
C SER A 751 21.32 -34.44 -43.85
N ILE A 752 20.37 -33.56 -43.53
CA ILE A 752 19.20 -33.31 -44.35
C ILE A 752 19.59 -32.34 -45.46
N THR A 753 19.30 -32.74 -46.69
CA THR A 753 19.70 -32.04 -47.92
C THR A 753 18.70 -30.94 -48.28
N ASP A 754 17.42 -31.17 -47.96
CA ASP A 754 16.33 -30.20 -48.07
C ASP A 754 15.34 -30.39 -46.90
N PRO A 755 15.20 -29.40 -45.99
CA PRO A 755 14.28 -29.47 -44.86
C PRO A 755 12.80 -29.60 -45.26
N ALA A 756 12.40 -29.22 -46.46
CA ALA A 756 11.00 -29.32 -46.89
C ALA A 756 10.62 -30.72 -47.40
N THR A 757 11.58 -31.48 -47.93
CA THR A 757 11.34 -32.85 -48.45
C THR A 757 11.77 -33.94 -47.46
N GLY A 758 12.67 -33.60 -46.54
CA GLY A 758 13.24 -34.56 -45.59
C GLY A 758 14.30 -35.48 -46.19
N ASP A 759 14.81 -35.21 -47.40
CA ASP A 759 15.80 -36.09 -48.04
C ASP A 759 17.16 -36.06 -47.32
N LEU A 760 17.70 -37.23 -47.00
CA LEU A 760 18.97 -37.39 -46.29
C LEU A 760 20.13 -37.65 -47.26
N GLU A 761 21.33 -37.20 -46.89
CA GLU A 761 22.58 -37.65 -47.49
C GLU A 761 23.43 -38.35 -46.43
N ILE A 762 23.80 -39.62 -46.68
CA ILE A 762 24.53 -40.46 -45.73
C ILE A 762 25.86 -40.89 -46.35
N THR A 763 26.97 -40.61 -45.66
CA THR A 763 28.32 -41.04 -46.04
C THR A 763 28.91 -41.99 -45.01
N ALA A 764 29.25 -43.19 -45.45
CA ALA A 764 29.93 -44.20 -44.65
C ALA A 764 31.46 -44.01 -44.67
N PRO A 765 32.17 -44.13 -43.54
CA PRO A 765 33.63 -44.10 -43.54
C PRO A 765 34.23 -45.32 -44.28
N GLU A 766 35.43 -45.18 -44.87
CA GLU A 766 36.11 -46.25 -45.63
C GLU A 766 36.38 -47.54 -44.83
N GLY A 767 36.41 -47.45 -43.49
CA GLY A 767 36.58 -48.58 -42.58
C GLY A 767 35.30 -49.09 -41.93
N ALA A 768 34.12 -48.73 -42.44
CA ALA A 768 32.85 -49.18 -41.87
C ALA A 768 32.71 -50.71 -41.94
N PHE A 769 32.49 -51.35 -40.79
CA PHE A 769 32.36 -52.81 -40.70
C PHE A 769 31.04 -53.28 -41.36
N PRO A 770 31.09 -54.25 -42.29
CA PRO A 770 29.88 -54.87 -42.83
C PRO A 770 29.03 -55.50 -41.72
N GLY A 771 27.71 -55.34 -41.79
CA GLY A 771 26.78 -55.69 -40.73
C GLY A 771 26.55 -54.59 -39.68
N THR A 772 27.27 -53.45 -39.75
CA THR A 772 26.97 -52.29 -38.88
C THR A 772 25.55 -51.79 -39.16
N VAL A 773 24.73 -51.69 -38.10
CA VAL A 773 23.37 -51.17 -38.15
C VAL A 773 23.19 -50.06 -37.13
N PHE A 774 22.64 -48.93 -37.56
CA PHE A 774 22.18 -47.88 -36.66
C PHE A 774 20.97 -47.15 -37.26
N ARG A 775 20.29 -46.35 -36.44
CA ARG A 775 19.10 -45.59 -36.83
C ARG A 775 19.38 -44.11 -36.72
N VAL A 776 19.04 -43.36 -37.76
CA VAL A 776 19.06 -41.89 -37.76
C VAL A 776 17.67 -41.41 -37.33
N PRO A 777 17.54 -40.74 -36.18
CA PRO A 777 16.27 -40.16 -35.74
C PRO A 777 16.02 -38.83 -36.49
N VAL A 778 14.89 -38.75 -37.18
CA VAL A 778 14.44 -37.55 -37.90
C VAL A 778 13.08 -37.15 -37.34
N ILE A 779 12.85 -35.86 -37.12
CA ILE A 779 11.58 -35.30 -36.65
C ILE A 779 10.96 -34.54 -37.82
N ALA A 780 9.72 -34.86 -38.14
CA ALA A 780 8.89 -34.06 -39.04
C ALA A 780 8.00 -33.15 -38.17
N THR A 781 8.01 -31.84 -38.42
CA THR A 781 7.20 -30.85 -37.70
C THR A 781 6.20 -30.24 -38.66
N TYR A 782 4.92 -30.34 -38.34
CA TYR A 782 3.82 -29.85 -39.15
C TYR A 782 3.46 -28.39 -38.82
N PRO A 783 2.71 -27.68 -39.70
CA PRO A 783 2.32 -26.30 -39.47
C PRO A 783 1.50 -26.04 -38.19
N ASP A 784 0.84 -27.07 -37.63
CA ASP A 784 0.09 -27.00 -36.37
C ASP A 784 0.97 -27.28 -35.12
N GLY A 785 2.27 -27.48 -35.33
CA GLY A 785 3.25 -27.83 -34.29
C GLY A 785 3.23 -29.30 -33.87
N SER A 786 2.35 -30.13 -34.44
CA SER A 786 2.41 -31.59 -34.22
C SER A 786 3.66 -32.18 -34.89
N THR A 787 4.13 -33.33 -34.39
CA THR A 787 5.40 -33.93 -34.86
C THR A 787 5.32 -35.44 -35.03
N ASP A 788 6.05 -35.97 -36.03
CA ASP A 788 6.29 -37.40 -36.22
C ASP A 788 7.76 -37.80 -36.01
N ASP A 789 7.96 -38.91 -35.27
CA ASP A 789 9.28 -39.47 -34.96
C ASP A 789 9.71 -40.56 -35.98
N LEU A 790 10.54 -40.17 -36.94
CA LEU A 790 11.00 -41.03 -38.03
C LEU A 790 12.36 -41.66 -37.75
N ARG A 791 12.61 -42.86 -38.31
CA ARG A 791 13.86 -43.60 -38.12
C ARG A 791 14.38 -44.24 -39.40
N ALA A 792 15.34 -43.60 -40.07
CA ALA A 792 16.05 -44.20 -41.20
C ALA A 792 17.06 -45.23 -40.70
N ARG A 793 16.93 -46.50 -41.13
CA ARG A 793 17.82 -47.59 -40.69
C ARG A 793 18.91 -47.84 -41.72
N VAL A 794 20.16 -47.61 -41.32
CA VAL A 794 21.34 -47.78 -42.19
C VAL A 794 22.01 -49.11 -41.89
N ASN A 795 22.35 -49.86 -42.95
CA ASN A 795 23.00 -51.17 -42.89
C ASN A 795 24.22 -51.18 -43.84
N VAL A 796 25.38 -51.63 -43.35
CA VAL A 796 26.60 -51.73 -44.17
C VAL A 796 26.73 -53.14 -44.78
N VAL A 797 26.99 -53.26 -46.09
CA VAL A 797 27.02 -54.57 -46.79
C VAL A 797 28.39 -54.92 -47.41
N MET A 798 28.74 -56.22 -47.48
CA MET A 798 29.95 -56.74 -48.18
C MET A 798 29.77 -56.85 -49.69
N SER A 799 30.88 -56.89 -50.45
CA SER A 799 30.86 -57.37 -51.86
C SER A 799 31.32 -58.84 -51.92
N PRO A 800 30.68 -59.73 -52.72
CA PRO A 800 30.90 -61.19 -52.65
C PRO A 800 32.10 -61.75 -53.46
N PHE A 801 32.61 -62.94 -53.08
CA PHE A 801 33.71 -63.72 -53.72
C PHE A 801 33.20 -64.93 -54.55
N GLU A 802 33.96 -65.40 -55.56
CA GLU A 802 33.57 -66.47 -56.52
C GLU A 802 34.28 -67.83 -56.30
N ILE A 803 33.61 -68.93 -56.69
CA ILE A 803 34.19 -70.29 -56.76
C ILE A 803 35.17 -70.39 -57.92
N VAL A 804 36.37 -70.87 -57.66
CA VAL A 804 37.44 -70.93 -58.67
C VAL A 804 37.50 -72.30 -59.35
N GLU A 805 37.35 -73.41 -58.61
CA GLU A 805 37.44 -74.76 -59.20
C GLU A 805 36.76 -75.86 -58.37
N THR A 806 36.27 -76.92 -59.03
CA THR A 806 35.66 -78.11 -58.40
C THR A 806 36.18 -79.40 -59.05
N ILE A 807 36.63 -80.38 -58.25
CA ILE A 807 37.30 -81.61 -58.72
C ILE A 807 36.63 -82.87 -58.12
N PRO A 808 36.03 -83.76 -58.92
CA PRO A 808 35.38 -84.98 -58.40
C PRO A 808 36.35 -86.14 -58.09
N GLY A 809 36.06 -86.90 -57.02
CA GLY A 809 36.75 -88.14 -56.62
C GLY A 809 35.80 -89.31 -56.32
N ASP A 810 36.37 -90.51 -56.11
CA ASP A 810 35.61 -91.77 -56.03
C ASP A 810 34.74 -91.91 -54.75
N THR A 811 35.11 -91.26 -53.65
CA THR A 811 34.36 -91.29 -52.38
C THR A 811 33.98 -89.91 -51.86
N SER A 812 34.46 -88.83 -52.51
CA SER A 812 34.19 -87.43 -52.17
C SER A 812 34.45 -86.47 -53.35
N ILE A 813 33.96 -85.23 -53.27
CA ILE A 813 34.30 -84.11 -54.19
C ILE A 813 35.07 -83.03 -53.44
N THR A 814 36.11 -82.46 -54.07
CA THR A 814 36.91 -81.35 -53.53
C THR A 814 36.59 -80.00 -54.22
N ILE A 815 36.38 -78.92 -53.47
CA ILE A 815 36.04 -77.57 -53.99
C ILE A 815 37.06 -76.51 -53.52
N ARG A 816 37.46 -75.58 -54.39
CA ARG A 816 38.39 -74.46 -54.09
C ARG A 816 37.80 -73.06 -54.36
N PHE A 817 38.04 -72.12 -53.44
CA PHE A 817 37.54 -70.75 -53.48
C PHE A 817 38.65 -69.70 -53.75
N SER A 818 38.27 -68.46 -54.13
CA SER A 818 39.23 -67.41 -54.56
C SER A 818 40.16 -66.87 -53.47
N ASP A 819 39.86 -67.17 -52.21
CA ASP A 819 40.68 -66.86 -51.03
C ASP A 819 41.71 -67.97 -50.71
N GLY A 820 41.63 -69.11 -51.42
CA GLY A 820 42.54 -70.25 -51.27
C GLY A 820 42.00 -71.38 -50.39
N THR A 821 40.78 -71.26 -49.86
CA THR A 821 40.14 -72.27 -49.00
C THR A 821 39.73 -73.51 -49.80
N VAL A 822 39.86 -74.72 -49.21
CA VAL A 822 39.59 -76.02 -49.86
C VAL A 822 38.77 -76.94 -48.96
N ILE A 823 37.70 -77.54 -49.50
CA ILE A 823 36.76 -78.42 -48.76
C ILE A 823 36.57 -79.76 -49.51
N GLU A 824 36.49 -80.89 -48.78
CA GLU A 824 36.13 -82.22 -49.33
C GLU A 824 34.81 -82.76 -48.76
N VAL A 825 33.93 -83.24 -49.64
CA VAL A 825 32.58 -83.70 -49.28
C VAL A 825 32.39 -85.19 -49.65
N PRO A 826 32.27 -86.12 -48.69
CA PRO A 826 32.14 -87.56 -48.95
C PRO A 826 30.71 -88.04 -49.24
N TYR A 827 30.57 -89.18 -49.95
CA TYR A 827 29.28 -89.85 -50.21
C TYR A 827 28.87 -90.80 -49.05
N GLY A 828 27.56 -90.94 -48.75
CA GLY A 828 27.03 -91.78 -47.65
C GLY A 828 26.70 -93.25 -48.01
N GLU A 829 26.64 -94.16 -47.02
CA GLU A 829 26.34 -95.62 -47.18
C GLU A 829 24.84 -95.97 -47.06
N ALA A 830 24.40 -97.07 -47.71
CA ALA A 830 22.99 -97.51 -47.81
C ALA A 830 22.54 -98.55 -46.75
N GLY A 831 21.24 -98.58 -46.39
CA GLY A 831 20.61 -99.56 -45.46
C GLY A 831 20.05 -100.85 -46.12
N GLN A 832 19.62 -101.85 -45.33
CA GLN A 832 19.14 -103.18 -45.81
C GLN A 832 17.60 -103.38 -45.68
N ASP A 833 17.01 -104.12 -46.64
CA ASP A 833 15.55 -104.40 -46.78
C ASP A 833 15.02 -105.58 -45.92
N GLY A 834 13.69 -105.60 -45.66
CA GLY A 834 12.92 -106.72 -45.06
C GLY A 834 12.14 -107.57 -46.09
N GLN A 835 11.56 -108.72 -45.69
CA GLN A 835 10.83 -109.65 -46.60
C GLN A 835 9.29 -109.51 -46.57
N ASP A 836 8.63 -109.72 -47.72
CA ASP A 836 7.18 -109.58 -47.96
C ASP A 836 6.29 -110.73 -47.42
N GLY A 837 5.03 -110.41 -47.08
CA GLY A 837 3.94 -111.35 -46.77
C GLY A 837 2.88 -111.46 -47.89
N GLN A 838 2.01 -112.48 -47.87
CA GLN A 838 1.07 -112.78 -48.98
C GLN A 838 -0.31 -112.07 -48.89
N ASP A 839 -0.88 -111.80 -50.07
CA ASP A 839 -2.13 -111.03 -50.28
C ASP A 839 -3.41 -111.69 -49.72
N GLY A 840 -4.30 -110.86 -49.15
CA GLY A 840 -5.64 -111.23 -48.66
C GLY A 840 -6.79 -110.84 -49.61
N LEU A 841 -8.00 -111.36 -49.35
CA LEU A 841 -9.20 -111.12 -50.18
C LEU A 841 -9.74 -109.68 -50.05
N THR A 842 -10.16 -109.09 -51.19
CA THR A 842 -10.62 -107.69 -51.28
C THR A 842 -12.07 -107.50 -50.78
N PRO A 843 -12.32 -106.59 -49.81
CA PRO A 843 -13.68 -106.20 -49.39
C PRO A 843 -14.43 -105.38 -50.46
N GLN A 844 -15.75 -105.44 -50.48
CA GLN A 844 -16.64 -104.67 -51.38
C GLN A 844 -17.86 -104.11 -50.64
N VAL A 845 -18.53 -103.08 -51.18
CA VAL A 845 -19.77 -102.51 -50.60
C VAL A 845 -20.99 -103.18 -51.23
N GLY A 846 -21.89 -103.73 -50.41
CA GLY A 846 -23.10 -104.40 -50.87
C GLY A 846 -24.26 -103.44 -51.15
N GLU A 847 -25.28 -103.91 -51.87
CA GLU A 847 -26.43 -103.08 -52.29
C GLU A 847 -27.25 -102.48 -51.13
N ASN A 848 -27.14 -103.06 -49.92
CA ASN A 848 -27.77 -102.53 -48.71
C ASN A 848 -26.95 -101.44 -48.00
N GLY A 849 -25.79 -101.06 -48.55
CA GLY A 849 -24.94 -99.99 -48.03
C GLY A 849 -23.98 -100.42 -46.92
N ASN A 850 -23.79 -101.73 -46.68
CA ASN A 850 -22.83 -102.27 -45.71
C ASN A 850 -21.55 -102.79 -46.39
N TRP A 851 -20.47 -102.95 -45.61
CA TRP A 851 -19.25 -103.65 -46.05
C TRP A 851 -19.46 -105.17 -46.13
N TRP A 852 -18.94 -105.77 -47.19
CA TRP A 852 -18.93 -107.22 -47.44
C TRP A 852 -17.51 -107.71 -47.65
N ILE A 853 -17.19 -108.89 -47.10
CA ILE A 853 -15.93 -109.59 -47.36
C ILE A 853 -16.29 -110.95 -47.95
N GLY A 854 -16.05 -111.10 -49.26
CA GLY A 854 -16.60 -112.21 -50.03
C GLY A 854 -18.14 -112.17 -50.07
N GLU A 855 -18.79 -113.26 -49.67
CA GLU A 855 -20.26 -113.39 -49.64
C GLU A 855 -20.87 -113.11 -48.25
N ILE A 856 -20.09 -112.62 -47.29
CA ILE A 856 -20.55 -112.35 -45.92
C ILE A 856 -20.84 -110.85 -45.77
N ASP A 857 -22.11 -110.52 -45.50
CA ASP A 857 -22.50 -109.18 -45.02
C ASP A 857 -22.02 -109.00 -43.58
N THR A 858 -21.19 -107.99 -43.35
CA THR A 858 -20.65 -107.72 -42.01
C THR A 858 -21.67 -107.02 -41.09
N GLY A 859 -22.76 -106.47 -41.65
CA GLY A 859 -23.72 -105.66 -40.90
C GLY A 859 -23.25 -104.24 -40.57
N VAL A 860 -22.06 -103.84 -41.04
CA VAL A 860 -21.45 -102.53 -40.78
C VAL A 860 -21.68 -101.60 -41.97
N PRO A 861 -22.31 -100.42 -41.79
CA PRO A 861 -22.50 -99.42 -42.86
C PRO A 861 -21.18 -98.98 -43.49
N ALA A 862 -21.16 -98.85 -44.81
CA ALA A 862 -19.98 -98.49 -45.60
C ALA A 862 -19.70 -96.97 -45.67
N THR A 863 -20.50 -96.15 -44.99
CA THR A 863 -20.26 -94.72 -44.80
C THR A 863 -20.44 -94.35 -43.33
N GLY A 864 -19.42 -93.74 -42.73
CA GLY A 864 -19.45 -93.19 -41.37
C GLY A 864 -19.79 -91.70 -41.38
N ALA A 865 -20.27 -91.17 -40.26
CA ALA A 865 -20.20 -89.73 -39.97
C ALA A 865 -18.77 -89.39 -39.52
N ASP A 866 -18.29 -88.19 -39.83
CA ASP A 866 -16.96 -87.71 -39.47
C ASP A 866 -16.76 -87.74 -37.93
N GLY A 867 -15.55 -88.07 -37.49
CA GLY A 867 -15.15 -87.96 -36.08
C GLY A 867 -14.80 -86.52 -35.72
N GLU A 868 -14.98 -86.12 -34.46
CA GLU A 868 -14.38 -84.87 -33.97
C GLU A 868 -12.86 -85.03 -33.85
N ASP A 869 -12.13 -83.98 -34.24
CA ASP A 869 -10.68 -83.92 -34.13
C ASP A 869 -10.22 -84.03 -32.66
N GLY A 870 -9.06 -84.67 -32.44
CA GLY A 870 -8.43 -84.71 -31.13
C GLY A 870 -7.83 -83.35 -30.76
N ALA A 871 -7.74 -83.05 -29.46
CA ALA A 871 -7.07 -81.83 -29.00
C ALA A 871 -5.57 -81.87 -29.31
N ASP A 872 -5.03 -80.76 -29.81
CA ASP A 872 -3.61 -80.61 -30.09
C ASP A 872 -2.75 -80.77 -28.81
N GLY A 873 -1.54 -81.30 -28.97
CA GLY A 873 -0.59 -81.48 -27.88
C GLY A 873 0.05 -80.16 -27.45
N GLU A 874 0.37 -80.01 -26.15
CA GLU A 874 1.07 -78.84 -25.63
C GLU A 874 2.54 -78.82 -26.08
N SER A 875 2.97 -77.68 -26.62
CA SER A 875 4.33 -77.45 -27.09
C SER A 875 5.31 -77.30 -25.91
N VAL A 876 6.53 -77.82 -26.09
CA VAL A 876 7.63 -77.65 -25.11
C VAL A 876 8.31 -76.31 -25.32
N GLU A 877 8.20 -75.42 -24.34
CA GLU A 877 8.78 -74.07 -24.36
C GLU A 877 10.12 -74.00 -23.60
N ILE A 878 10.92 -72.98 -23.93
CA ILE A 878 12.14 -72.64 -23.19
C ILE A 878 11.74 -71.88 -21.92
N VAL A 879 12.10 -72.42 -20.76
CA VAL A 879 11.68 -71.87 -19.47
C VAL A 879 12.73 -70.89 -18.92
N SER A 880 14.01 -71.10 -19.19
CA SER A 880 15.03 -70.11 -18.85
C SER A 880 16.30 -70.21 -19.70
N ASN A 881 16.90 -69.05 -19.94
CA ASN A 881 18.23 -68.89 -20.50
C ASN A 881 19.10 -68.07 -19.54
N THR A 882 20.13 -68.68 -18.98
CA THR A 882 21.00 -67.98 -18.01
C THR A 882 22.44 -68.02 -18.47
N VAL A 883 23.08 -66.85 -18.46
CA VAL A 883 24.52 -66.69 -18.77
C VAL A 883 25.26 -66.53 -17.46
N ASP A 884 26.24 -67.41 -17.21
CA ASP A 884 27.13 -67.26 -16.06
C ASP A 884 28.16 -66.16 -16.36
N PRO A 885 28.13 -65.02 -15.64
CA PRO A 885 28.92 -63.86 -16.01
C PRO A 885 30.41 -64.00 -15.69
N GLU A 886 30.83 -65.00 -14.90
CA GLU A 886 32.26 -65.26 -14.65
C GLU A 886 32.87 -66.20 -15.70
N THR A 887 32.06 -67.05 -16.34
CA THR A 887 32.56 -68.09 -17.26
C THR A 887 32.05 -67.99 -18.70
N GLY A 888 31.07 -67.13 -18.98
CA GLY A 888 30.48 -66.97 -20.32
C GLY A 888 29.68 -68.20 -20.83
N THR A 889 29.48 -69.20 -19.98
CA THR A 889 28.74 -70.42 -20.31
C THR A 889 27.23 -70.14 -20.27
N ILE A 890 26.51 -70.61 -21.29
CA ILE A 890 25.07 -70.43 -21.42
C ILE A 890 24.38 -71.74 -21.11
N THR A 891 23.40 -71.72 -20.19
CA THR A 891 22.54 -72.87 -19.90
C THR A 891 21.09 -72.56 -20.26
N ILE A 892 20.48 -73.45 -21.04
CA ILE A 892 19.09 -73.36 -21.49
C ILE A 892 18.31 -74.55 -20.93
N VAL A 893 17.18 -74.27 -20.27
CA VAL A 893 16.28 -75.26 -19.65
C VAL A 893 14.94 -75.25 -20.37
N PHE A 894 14.47 -76.43 -20.79
CA PHE A 894 13.18 -76.62 -21.45
C PHE A 894 12.11 -77.07 -20.45
N SER A 895 10.83 -76.85 -20.79
CA SER A 895 9.67 -77.10 -19.92
C SER A 895 9.40 -78.57 -19.63
N ASP A 896 10.01 -79.49 -20.38
CA ASP A 896 10.03 -80.93 -20.09
C ASP A 896 11.14 -81.36 -19.11
N GLY A 897 12.00 -80.42 -18.69
CA GLY A 897 13.07 -80.61 -17.74
C GLY A 897 14.43 -80.95 -18.35
N ASN A 898 14.55 -81.05 -19.69
CA ASN A 898 15.84 -81.23 -20.35
C ASN A 898 16.66 -79.92 -20.36
N THR A 899 17.99 -80.06 -20.34
CA THR A 899 18.93 -78.92 -20.33
C THR A 899 20.05 -79.04 -21.36
N ILE A 900 20.36 -77.92 -22.02
CA ILE A 900 21.51 -77.76 -22.91
C ILE A 900 22.49 -76.76 -22.29
N VAL A 901 23.76 -77.16 -22.19
CA VAL A 901 24.85 -76.30 -21.67
C VAL A 901 25.86 -76.06 -22.77
N ILE A 902 26.07 -74.79 -23.10
CA ILE A 902 27.00 -74.32 -24.12
C ILE A 902 28.19 -73.65 -23.42
N PRO A 903 29.35 -74.32 -23.32
CA PRO A 903 30.52 -73.75 -22.69
C PRO A 903 31.10 -72.61 -23.53
N ALA A 904 31.67 -71.60 -22.88
CA ALA A 904 32.39 -70.55 -23.59
C ALA A 904 33.58 -71.12 -24.37
N GLY A 905 33.75 -70.68 -25.62
CA GLY A 905 34.91 -71.03 -26.43
C GLY A 905 36.20 -70.51 -25.81
N GLN A 906 37.32 -71.25 -25.96
CA GLN A 906 38.62 -70.71 -25.54
C GLN A 906 39.06 -69.59 -26.48
N ASP A 907 39.63 -68.52 -25.92
CA ASP A 907 40.15 -67.38 -26.66
C ASP A 907 41.21 -67.82 -27.69
N GLY A 908 40.82 -67.79 -28.96
CA GLY A 908 41.70 -67.86 -30.12
C GLY A 908 41.68 -66.52 -30.84
N SER A 909 42.85 -66.04 -31.25
CA SER A 909 42.99 -64.87 -32.12
C SER A 909 42.45 -65.22 -33.52
N ASP A 910 41.31 -64.62 -33.87
CA ASP A 910 40.65 -64.56 -35.19
C ASP A 910 39.77 -65.77 -35.59
N GLY A 911 38.53 -65.84 -35.07
CA GLY A 911 37.50 -66.77 -35.56
C GLY A 911 36.07 -66.30 -35.25
N GLU A 912 35.26 -66.15 -36.31
CA GLU A 912 33.88 -65.64 -36.28
C GLU A 912 32.89 -66.60 -35.63
N SER A 913 31.88 -66.04 -34.96
CA SER A 913 30.74 -66.81 -34.45
C SER A 913 29.80 -67.15 -35.60
N ILE A 914 29.50 -68.43 -35.81
CA ILE A 914 28.37 -68.85 -36.64
C ILE A 914 27.10 -68.38 -35.93
N THR A 915 26.25 -67.64 -36.64
CA THR A 915 25.04 -67.02 -36.11
C THR A 915 23.85 -67.49 -36.92
N VAL A 916 22.67 -67.55 -36.30
CA VAL A 916 21.42 -67.82 -37.02
C VAL A 916 21.15 -66.63 -37.95
N VAL A 917 21.01 -66.87 -39.26
CA VAL A 917 20.76 -65.82 -40.27
C VAL A 917 19.37 -65.88 -40.85
N GLY A 918 18.68 -67.01 -40.73
CA GLY A 918 17.30 -67.19 -41.17
C GLY A 918 16.53 -68.06 -40.19
N GLN A 919 15.26 -67.74 -39.98
CA GLN A 919 14.29 -68.67 -39.41
C GLN A 919 12.95 -68.45 -40.10
N GLU A 920 12.34 -69.52 -40.57
CA GLU A 920 11.03 -69.49 -41.22
C GLU A 920 10.22 -70.73 -40.82
N VAL A 921 8.93 -70.54 -40.58
CA VAL A 921 8.00 -71.66 -40.40
C VAL A 921 7.41 -71.97 -41.76
N ASN A 922 7.66 -73.17 -42.26
CA ASN A 922 7.22 -73.54 -43.60
C ASN A 922 5.71 -73.83 -43.64
N ALA A 923 5.16 -74.06 -44.84
CA ALA A 923 3.72 -74.21 -45.06
C ALA A 923 3.08 -75.41 -44.31
N ASP A 924 3.87 -76.37 -43.81
CA ASP A 924 3.41 -77.52 -43.03
C ASP A 924 3.46 -77.27 -41.51
N GLY A 925 3.97 -76.11 -41.07
CA GLY A 925 3.99 -75.67 -39.67
C GLY A 925 5.28 -75.96 -38.89
N ASP A 926 6.31 -76.51 -39.54
CA ASP A 926 7.61 -76.80 -38.92
C ASP A 926 8.57 -75.60 -39.02
N LEU A 927 9.39 -75.37 -37.98
CA LEU A 927 10.37 -74.29 -37.92
C LEU A 927 11.71 -74.74 -38.54
N GLU A 928 12.10 -74.08 -39.63
CA GLU A 928 13.38 -74.26 -40.31
C GLU A 928 14.29 -73.08 -39.99
N ILE A 929 15.55 -73.35 -39.61
CA ILE A 929 16.52 -72.35 -39.17
C ILE A 929 17.76 -72.46 -40.03
N GLU A 930 18.14 -71.34 -40.65
CA GLU A 930 19.31 -71.22 -41.50
C GLU A 930 20.44 -70.48 -40.77
N PHE A 931 21.63 -71.06 -40.72
CA PHE A 931 22.79 -70.50 -40.06
C PHE A 931 23.69 -69.75 -41.04
N SER A 932 24.57 -68.88 -40.54
CA SER A 932 25.42 -67.98 -41.33
C SER A 932 26.41 -68.71 -42.25
N ASP A 933 26.46 -70.05 -42.17
CA ASP A 933 27.20 -70.93 -43.07
C ASP A 933 26.34 -71.64 -44.13
N GLY A 934 25.02 -71.40 -44.12
CA GLY A 934 24.05 -71.88 -45.12
C GLY A 934 23.48 -73.27 -44.86
N THR A 935 23.46 -73.74 -43.62
CA THR A 935 22.73 -74.97 -43.20
C THR A 935 21.45 -74.68 -42.48
#